data_AF-A0A210QQE9-F1
#
_entry.id   AF-A0A210QQE9-F1
#
_cell.length_a   1.000
_cell.length_b   1.000
_cell.length_c   1.000
_cell.angle_alpha   90.00
_cell.angle_beta   90.00
_cell.angle_gamma   90.00
#
_symmetry.space_group_name_H-M   'P 1'
#
loop_
_entity.id
_entity.type
_entity.pdbx_description
1 polymer ?
#
loop_
_entity_poly.entity_id
_entity_poly.type
_entity_poly.pdbx_seq_one_letter_code
_entity_poly.pdbx_strand_id
1 'polypeptide(L)'
;MSERALSSRLLQYHMDLTRVKDSSSIHLASLTVIQEFLKNDKNGNIRQMFLDNGLVDSVLVTIDSALDDQSELASLDVALKCLWFLSQLSIGPLQNMISGDVMRRLLYLLDVKGSIYHFTSEFSRAFQQLCENRHLVGKIQTKQMSAELHYEVHKLSNRKLKYLDMLPDNLNTCSLFDTSDSDMDVNITDHLLENFKQYSWPNRADIQEKKEDEKEWKDIFVSEVIDGPLFWAHIGMSNIETVRDIQMALATENLRPTKCIAGDIVVVKKVLDSDDLSIYIRARVIKVDQWKVKVWALDYGYEMELPHDQVYAIPDHIGTNKYPPQISLCRLAGVEAPPRHQVIPQLAASILCNICHKSIPACEILAQHGGLEILEKFIRHCPDPGTIIPVLTLITIISFHCKMSSSISCSNLTECILDNMSKFKDYPPNTQEELLVASLNGLCNVLFKNDTTREKFYHHEGINIVMRIILQHANVKDRIYHAGTHLLRIFVRKIDTEQSTVVQRRRSLDRQRRKKACRPPSGDKKHLDPMLKKCPNEFAKLMQSSKIGVGNKGTTKSRLYETAWSDESDEENDSFLVTRMREDPEGSIRPVTTCDAAHYYGQSTDKTLILGSEVEFENDSTHELRPNKSIFKVSSAIIAKHVCGFLNSGKGGSIYFGIRSTIQGVELKRNDRDEFRLSVDRMMCDKVSPCVLHSMFDVIYTPVMERDENTDTLVPIKDHFVAEIIVKTVSNSIMHTVKGGECFYRFGAHTSQLSAQEMRQLIIFEEEELFMEEIKQLSLELEHLKS
;
A
#
# COMPACT_ATOMS: atom_id res chain seq x y z
N MET A 1 -6.13 36.43 26.30
CA MET A 1 -6.23 35.43 25.22
C MET A 1 -6.30 34.07 25.86
N SER A 2 -7.18 33.17 25.41
CA SER A 2 -7.17 31.78 25.90
C SER A 2 -5.90 31.07 25.42
N GLU A 3 -5.40 30.12 26.21
CA GLU A 3 -4.23 29.30 25.89
C GLU A 3 -4.35 28.65 24.50
N ARG A 4 -5.56 28.20 24.12
CA ARG A 4 -5.87 27.68 22.77
C ARG A 4 -5.62 28.69 21.64
N ALA A 5 -5.96 29.96 21.84
CA ALA A 5 -5.74 31.00 20.83
C ALA A 5 -4.25 31.35 20.66
N LEU A 6 -3.46 31.24 21.74
CA LEU A 6 -2.02 31.42 21.68
C LEU A 6 -1.35 30.25 20.94
N SER A 7 -1.75 29.01 21.25
CA SER A 7 -1.23 27.81 20.57
C SER A 7 -1.56 27.81 19.08
N SER A 8 -2.79 28.16 18.70
CA SER A 8 -3.18 28.24 17.29
C SER A 8 -2.35 29.27 16.51
N ARG A 9 -2.07 30.45 17.09
CA ARG A 9 -1.21 31.46 16.47
C ARG A 9 0.25 31.02 16.34
N LEU A 10 0.79 30.36 17.36
CA LEU A 10 2.17 29.84 17.32
C LEU A 10 2.33 28.76 16.24
N LEU A 11 1.33 27.88 16.13
CA LEU A 11 1.33 26.81 15.13
C LEU A 11 1.17 27.38 13.72
N GLN A 12 0.30 28.39 13.54
CA GLN A 12 0.21 29.13 12.27
C GLN A 12 1.51 29.84 11.90
N TYR A 13 2.18 30.46 12.88
CA TYR A 13 3.47 31.12 12.64
C TYR A 13 4.53 30.14 12.13
N HIS A 14 4.65 28.95 12.74
CA HIS A 14 5.56 27.92 12.25
C HIS A 14 5.16 27.39 10.87
N MET A 15 3.86 27.26 10.58
CA MET A 15 3.36 26.91 9.24
C MET A 15 3.69 27.95 8.17
N ASP A 16 3.64 29.24 8.53
CA ASP A 16 4.01 30.30 7.60
C ASP A 16 5.52 30.29 7.35
N LEU A 17 6.33 29.98 8.38
CA LEU A 17 7.77 29.85 8.24
C LEU A 17 8.18 28.67 7.35
N THR A 18 7.45 27.56 7.33
CA THR A 18 7.76 26.44 6.41
C THR A 18 7.48 26.76 4.94
N ARG A 19 6.86 27.91 4.66
CA ARG A 19 6.62 28.41 3.30
C ARG A 19 7.69 29.41 2.83
N VAL A 20 8.55 29.88 3.74
CA VAL A 20 9.63 30.84 3.43
C VAL A 20 10.81 30.08 2.80
N LYS A 21 10.98 30.24 1.49
CA LYS A 21 12.05 29.55 0.73
C LYS A 21 13.45 30.13 0.93
N ASP A 22 13.55 31.36 1.45
CA ASP A 22 14.80 32.12 1.43
C ASP A 22 15.84 31.68 2.49
N SER A 23 15.49 30.74 3.39
CA SER A 23 16.40 30.24 4.41
C SER A 23 16.14 28.78 4.78
N SER A 24 16.97 27.88 4.26
CA SER A 24 16.92 26.44 4.55
C SER A 24 17.06 26.12 6.05
N SER A 25 17.83 26.92 6.80
CA SER A 25 18.00 26.76 8.24
C SER A 25 16.75 27.16 9.04
N ILE A 26 16.06 28.24 8.68
CA ILE A 26 14.79 28.65 9.29
C ILE A 26 13.71 27.63 8.96
N HIS A 27 13.68 27.14 7.73
CA HIS A 27 12.76 26.09 7.28
C HIS A 27 12.93 24.80 8.08
N LEU A 28 14.17 24.30 8.17
CA LEU A 28 14.52 23.10 8.96
C LEU A 28 14.16 23.27 10.44
N ALA A 29 14.50 24.43 11.03
CA ALA A 29 14.16 24.71 12.43
C ALA A 29 12.63 24.70 12.65
N SER A 30 11.87 25.28 11.73
CA SER A 30 10.41 25.32 11.79
C SER A 30 9.81 23.93 11.67
N LEU A 31 10.26 23.12 10.71
CA LEU A 31 9.84 21.72 10.58
C LEU A 31 10.20 20.89 11.81
N THR A 32 11.36 21.13 12.42
CA THR A 32 11.79 20.41 13.64
C THR A 32 10.87 20.73 14.82
N VAL A 33 10.47 22.00 14.97
CA VAL A 33 9.50 22.40 16.01
C VAL A 33 8.14 21.77 15.75
N ILE A 34 7.67 21.78 14.49
CA ILE A 34 6.41 21.12 14.10
C ILE A 34 6.47 19.62 14.41
N GLN A 35 7.57 18.94 14.08
CA GLN A 35 7.78 17.53 14.37
C GLN A 35 7.61 17.23 15.86
N GLU A 36 8.20 18.03 16.75
CA GLU A 36 8.05 17.84 18.19
C GLU A 36 6.61 18.11 18.68
N PHE A 37 5.88 19.06 18.09
CA PHE A 37 4.45 19.22 18.37
C PHE A 37 3.64 17.99 17.96
N LEU A 38 3.87 17.44 16.76
CA LEU A 38 3.17 16.26 16.25
C LEU A 38 3.45 15.01 17.09
N LYS A 39 4.70 14.85 17.53
CA LYS A 39 5.15 13.74 18.39
C LYS A 39 4.48 13.75 19.76
N ASN A 40 4.32 14.93 20.36
CA ASN A 40 3.74 15.08 21.70
C ASN A 40 2.19 15.13 21.70
N ASP A 41 1.56 15.14 20.52
CA ASP A 41 0.10 15.15 20.38
C ASP A 41 -0.51 13.77 20.62
N LYS A 42 -0.99 13.54 21.84
CA LYS A 42 -1.65 12.29 22.24
C LYS A 42 -3.08 12.16 21.72
N ASN A 43 -3.77 13.28 21.50
CA ASN A 43 -5.20 13.31 21.20
C ASN A 43 -5.49 13.50 19.70
N GLY A 44 -4.45 13.72 18.88
CA GLY A 44 -4.58 13.94 17.44
C GLY A 44 -5.08 15.34 17.05
N ASN A 45 -5.41 16.20 18.00
CA ASN A 45 -5.96 17.54 17.74
C ASN A 45 -4.95 18.46 17.05
N ILE A 46 -3.68 18.40 17.44
CA ILE A 46 -2.62 19.23 16.85
C ILE A 46 -2.30 18.70 15.44
N ARG A 47 -2.21 17.38 15.28
CA ARG A 47 -2.02 16.72 13.98
C ARG A 47 -3.14 17.09 13.00
N GLN A 48 -4.40 17.01 13.45
CA GLN A 48 -5.56 17.44 12.65
C GLN A 48 -5.44 18.90 12.23
N MET A 49 -5.13 19.79 13.18
CA MET A 49 -5.02 21.21 12.89
C MET A 49 -3.92 21.51 11.88
N PHE A 50 -2.76 20.86 11.96
CA PHE A 50 -1.71 21.03 10.94
C PHE A 50 -2.13 20.53 9.57
N LEU A 51 -2.86 19.41 9.52
CA LEU A 51 -3.38 18.85 8.28
C LEU A 51 -4.41 19.80 7.63
N ASP A 52 -5.31 20.39 8.42
CA ASP A 52 -6.29 21.39 7.95
C ASP A 52 -5.64 22.69 7.46
N ASN A 53 -4.45 23.03 7.96
CA ASN A 53 -3.69 24.22 7.56
C ASN A 53 -2.69 23.95 6.41
N GLY A 54 -2.76 22.79 5.76
CA GLY A 54 -1.97 22.48 4.57
C GLY A 54 -0.50 22.13 4.84
N LEU A 55 -0.19 21.52 5.99
CA LEU A 55 1.18 21.05 6.29
C LEU A 55 1.69 20.04 5.26
N VAL A 56 0.80 19.20 4.74
CA VAL A 56 1.15 18.18 3.73
C VAL A 56 1.81 18.84 2.52
N ASP A 57 1.20 19.88 1.93
CA ASP A 57 1.75 20.57 0.77
C ASP A 57 3.13 21.18 1.05
N SER A 58 3.29 21.80 2.21
CA SER A 58 4.57 22.38 2.62
C SER A 58 5.67 21.32 2.77
N VAL A 59 5.32 20.14 3.29
CA VAL A 59 6.22 19.01 3.41
C VAL A 59 6.55 18.43 2.03
N LEU A 60 5.57 18.28 1.13
CA LEU A 60 5.84 17.77 -0.22
C LEU A 60 6.79 18.68 -1.00
N VAL A 61 6.65 20.01 -0.88
CA VAL A 61 7.61 20.97 -1.46
C VAL A 61 9.01 20.78 -0.88
N THR A 62 9.11 20.47 0.42
CA THR A 62 10.41 20.17 1.05
C THR A 62 11.03 18.88 0.52
N ILE A 63 10.20 17.86 0.30
CA ILE A 63 10.65 16.60 -0.31
C ILE A 63 11.20 16.88 -1.71
N ASP A 64 10.45 17.61 -2.55
CA ASP A 64 10.87 17.94 -3.92
C ASP A 64 12.20 18.73 -3.91
N SER A 65 12.32 19.73 -3.03
CA SER A 65 13.57 20.52 -2.86
C SER A 65 14.75 19.64 -2.47
N ALA A 66 14.58 18.73 -1.52
CA ALA A 66 15.66 17.86 -1.06
C ALA A 66 16.01 16.74 -2.07
N LEU A 67 15.08 16.37 -2.95
CA LEU A 67 15.36 15.45 -4.05
C LEU A 67 16.21 16.11 -5.15
N ASP A 68 16.04 17.42 -5.35
CA ASP A 68 16.79 18.26 -6.29
C ASP A 68 18.15 18.70 -5.72
N ASP A 69 18.18 19.16 -4.47
CA ASP A 69 19.39 19.56 -3.74
C ASP A 69 19.69 18.59 -2.61
N GLN A 70 20.69 17.76 -2.88
CA GLN A 70 21.16 16.72 -1.97
C GLN A 70 21.79 17.25 -0.67
N SER A 71 22.00 18.56 -0.52
CA SER A 71 22.44 19.17 0.74
C SER A 71 21.32 19.28 1.80
N GLU A 72 20.06 19.09 1.41
CA GLU A 72 18.89 19.25 2.28
C GLU A 72 18.37 17.94 2.91
N LEU A 73 19.18 16.88 2.99
CA LEU A 73 18.75 15.58 3.52
C LEU A 73 18.24 15.63 4.97
N ALA A 74 18.75 16.56 5.78
CA ALA A 74 18.22 16.77 7.13
C ALA A 74 16.77 17.27 7.11
N SER A 75 16.44 18.18 6.19
CA SER A 75 15.08 18.68 5.98
C SER A 75 14.17 17.55 5.49
N LEU A 76 14.66 16.67 4.63
CA LEU A 76 13.92 15.50 4.15
C LEU A 76 13.57 14.53 5.29
N ASP A 77 14.53 14.19 6.15
CA ASP A 77 14.29 13.31 7.31
C ASP A 77 13.23 13.88 8.26
N VAL A 78 13.35 15.16 8.63
CA VAL A 78 12.37 15.84 9.50
C VAL A 78 11.00 15.92 8.83
N ALA A 79 10.95 16.25 7.54
CA ALA A 79 9.71 16.31 6.76
C ALA A 79 8.99 14.95 6.71
N LEU A 80 9.73 13.85 6.50
CA LEU A 80 9.17 12.50 6.53
C LEU A 80 8.70 12.11 7.93
N LYS A 81 9.41 12.50 9.00
CA LYS A 81 8.93 12.30 10.38
C LYS A 81 7.61 13.03 10.63
N CYS A 82 7.44 14.25 10.12
CA CYS A 82 6.16 14.96 10.17
C CYS A 82 5.06 14.15 9.47
N LEU A 83 5.27 13.68 8.23
CA LEU A 83 4.30 12.82 7.53
C LEU A 83 4.04 11.51 8.29
N TRP A 84 5.04 10.92 8.91
CA TRP A 84 4.88 9.71 9.70
C TRP A 84 3.94 9.92 10.88
N PHE A 85 4.11 10.99 11.66
CA PHE A 85 3.17 11.32 12.74
C PHE A 85 1.76 11.64 12.22
N LEU A 86 1.64 12.34 11.10
CA LEU A 86 0.34 12.62 10.48
C LEU A 86 -0.34 11.34 10.00
N SER A 87 0.40 10.39 9.42
CA SER A 87 -0.14 9.12 8.92
C SER A 87 -0.75 8.22 10.00
N GLN A 88 -0.44 8.49 11.27
CA GLN A 88 -1.01 7.79 12.41
C GLN A 88 -2.41 8.28 12.79
N LEU A 89 -2.88 9.42 12.25
CA LEU A 89 -4.26 9.90 12.41
C LEU A 89 -5.29 8.89 11.88
N SER A 90 -6.52 9.03 12.33
CA SER A 90 -7.63 8.22 11.87
C SER A 90 -8.05 8.42 10.43
N ILE A 91 -8.91 7.54 9.92
CA ILE A 91 -9.28 7.47 8.50
C ILE A 91 -9.85 8.80 7.99
N GLY A 92 -10.75 9.43 8.74
CA GLY A 92 -11.37 10.71 8.35
C GLY A 92 -10.33 11.80 8.08
N PRO A 93 -9.52 12.19 9.10
CA PRO A 93 -8.39 13.10 8.95
C PRO A 93 -7.39 12.75 7.83
N LEU A 94 -7.12 11.46 7.63
CA LEU A 94 -6.08 10.99 6.73
C LEU A 94 -6.40 11.22 5.24
N GLN A 95 -7.64 11.58 4.91
CA GLN A 95 -8.10 11.81 3.54
C GLN A 95 -7.20 12.79 2.76
N ASN A 96 -6.71 13.85 3.40
CA ASN A 96 -5.81 14.81 2.74
C ASN A 96 -4.43 14.22 2.39
N MET A 97 -4.02 13.13 3.06
CA MET A 97 -2.79 12.40 2.75
C MET A 97 -2.99 11.30 1.69
N ILE A 98 -4.23 10.87 1.44
CA ILE A 98 -4.57 9.87 0.43
C ILE A 98 -4.66 10.56 -0.94
N SER A 99 -3.52 11.05 -1.42
CA SER A 99 -3.41 11.70 -2.74
C SER A 99 -2.34 11.04 -3.59
N GLY A 100 -2.52 11.09 -4.92
CA GLY A 100 -1.53 10.57 -5.87
C GLY A 100 -0.17 11.25 -5.74
N ASP A 101 -0.17 12.52 -5.33
CA ASP A 101 1.06 13.32 -5.16
C ASP A 101 1.89 12.89 -3.95
N VAL A 102 1.25 12.55 -2.82
CA VAL A 102 1.94 11.97 -1.65
C VAL A 102 2.48 10.58 -2.03
N MET A 103 1.65 9.73 -2.63
CA MET A 103 2.03 8.37 -3.01
C MET A 103 3.22 8.33 -3.97
N ARG A 104 3.20 9.17 -5.02
CA ARG A 104 4.27 9.23 -6.02
C ARG A 104 5.62 9.58 -5.40
N ARG A 105 5.65 10.55 -4.47
CA ARG A 105 6.89 10.99 -3.79
C ARG A 105 7.40 9.94 -2.81
N LEU A 106 6.52 9.32 -2.03
CA LEU A 106 6.91 8.23 -1.13
C LEU A 106 7.43 7.01 -1.90
N LEU A 107 6.81 6.68 -3.04
CA LEU A 107 7.29 5.63 -3.93
C LEU A 107 8.64 5.99 -4.58
N TYR A 108 8.86 7.25 -4.96
CA TYR A 108 10.14 7.71 -5.48
C TYR A 108 11.29 7.53 -4.47
N LEU A 109 11.00 7.71 -3.18
CA LEU A 109 11.97 7.45 -2.09
C LEU A 109 12.25 5.96 -1.85
N LEU A 110 11.47 5.05 -2.46
CA LEU A 110 11.70 3.60 -2.47
C LEU A 110 12.22 3.09 -3.81
N ASP A 111 12.19 3.92 -4.86
CA ASP A 111 12.74 3.54 -6.15
C ASP A 111 14.27 3.61 -6.08
N VAL A 112 14.93 2.47 -6.19
CA VAL A 112 16.40 2.35 -6.21
C VAL A 112 17.04 3.18 -7.34
N LYS A 113 16.26 3.56 -8.36
CA LYS A 113 16.69 4.49 -9.42
C LYS A 113 16.51 5.96 -9.05
N GLY A 114 16.00 6.28 -7.87
CA GLY A 114 15.80 7.63 -7.35
C GLY A 114 17.11 8.38 -7.07
N SER A 115 17.05 9.70 -6.91
CA SER A 115 18.23 10.55 -6.69
C SER A 115 18.91 10.33 -5.34
N ILE A 116 18.20 9.81 -4.35
CA ILE A 116 18.73 9.55 -2.99
C ILE A 116 19.69 8.35 -2.92
N TYR A 117 19.72 7.51 -3.96
CA TYR A 117 20.60 6.35 -4.08
C TYR A 117 21.85 6.75 -4.87
N HIS A 118 23.01 6.73 -4.20
CA HIS A 118 24.28 7.05 -4.85
C HIS A 118 25.44 6.27 -4.23
N PHE A 119 26.45 5.98 -5.06
CA PHE A 119 27.71 5.44 -4.58
C PHE A 119 28.57 6.54 -3.99
N THR A 120 29.14 6.29 -2.81
CA THR A 120 30.02 7.24 -2.14
C THR A 120 31.45 7.16 -2.70
N SER A 121 32.27 8.18 -2.43
CA SER A 121 33.69 8.19 -2.80
C SER A 121 34.47 7.02 -2.19
N GLU A 122 34.04 6.55 -1.01
CA GLU A 122 34.63 5.41 -0.32
C GLU A 122 34.43 4.12 -1.12
N PHE A 123 33.27 3.94 -1.76
CA PHE A 123 33.03 2.81 -2.65
C PHE A 123 34.01 2.81 -3.82
N SER A 124 34.11 3.94 -4.54
CA SER A 124 35.01 4.04 -5.69
C SER A 124 36.47 3.84 -5.32
N ARG A 125 36.89 4.35 -4.15
CA ARG A 125 38.25 4.13 -3.64
C ARG A 125 38.49 2.65 -3.31
N ALA A 126 37.55 1.99 -2.66
CA ALA A 126 37.65 0.56 -2.36
C ALA A 126 37.71 -0.27 -3.65
N PHE A 127 36.84 0.05 -4.61
CA PHE A 127 36.82 -0.62 -5.91
C PHE A 127 38.14 -0.40 -6.68
N GLN A 128 38.66 0.82 -6.71
CA GLN A 128 39.96 1.13 -7.32
C GLN A 128 41.08 0.29 -6.69
N GLN A 129 41.15 0.22 -5.36
CA GLN A 129 42.19 -0.54 -4.64
C GLN A 129 42.14 -2.05 -4.94
N LEU A 130 40.94 -2.59 -5.17
CA LEU A 130 40.76 -4.00 -5.52
C LEU A 130 41.18 -4.32 -6.96
N CYS A 131 41.19 -3.32 -7.84
CA CYS A 131 41.55 -3.50 -9.25
C CYS A 131 42.98 -3.06 -9.58
N GLU A 132 43.56 -2.17 -8.79
CA GLU A 132 44.85 -1.55 -9.07
C GLU A 132 45.99 -2.59 -9.09
N ASN A 133 46.70 -2.64 -10.21
CA ASN A 133 47.84 -3.53 -10.45
C ASN A 133 47.53 -5.03 -10.27
N ARG A 134 46.27 -5.44 -10.50
CA ARG A 134 45.83 -6.85 -10.43
C ARG A 134 45.66 -7.48 -11.80
N HIS A 135 45.84 -8.80 -11.86
CA HIS A 135 45.46 -9.61 -13.01
C HIS A 135 43.98 -9.99 -12.89
N LEU A 136 43.13 -9.23 -13.58
CA LEU A 136 41.69 -9.44 -13.55
C LEU A 136 41.23 -10.20 -14.79
N VAL A 137 40.31 -11.13 -14.59
CA VAL A 137 39.53 -11.75 -15.66
C VAL A 137 38.06 -11.47 -15.42
N GLY A 138 37.26 -11.43 -16.49
CA GLY A 138 35.84 -11.23 -16.32
C GLY A 138 34.96 -11.72 -17.45
N LYS A 139 33.70 -11.97 -17.09
CA LYS A 139 32.61 -12.22 -18.04
C LYS A 139 32.04 -10.87 -18.49
N ILE A 140 31.88 -10.68 -19.79
CA ILE A 140 31.52 -9.39 -20.36
C ILE A 140 30.22 -9.48 -21.14
N GLN A 141 29.32 -8.52 -20.89
CA GLN A 141 28.12 -8.32 -21.67
C GLN A 141 28.13 -6.91 -22.26
N THR A 142 28.26 -6.81 -23.57
CA THR A 142 28.25 -5.54 -24.29
C THR A 142 26.82 -5.13 -24.63
N LYS A 143 26.43 -3.91 -24.27
CA LYS A 143 25.15 -3.30 -24.64
C LYS A 143 25.41 -2.01 -25.42
N GLN A 144 24.71 -1.83 -26.53
CA GLN A 144 24.72 -0.57 -27.26
C GLN A 144 24.08 0.53 -26.40
N MET A 145 24.67 1.72 -26.44
CA MET A 145 24.24 2.86 -25.64
C MET A 145 22.93 3.44 -26.15
N SER A 146 21.86 3.26 -25.37
CA SER A 146 20.58 3.94 -25.58
C SER A 146 20.57 5.30 -24.87
N ALA A 147 19.61 6.17 -25.22
CA ALA A 147 19.44 7.47 -24.53
C ALA A 147 19.19 7.30 -23.02
N GLU A 148 18.46 6.26 -22.62
CA GLU A 148 18.21 5.93 -21.21
C GLU A 148 19.48 5.51 -20.49
N LEU A 149 20.28 4.63 -21.13
CA LEU A 149 21.53 4.16 -20.54
C LEU A 149 22.56 5.30 -20.47
N HIS A 150 22.55 6.24 -21.43
CA HIS A 150 23.37 7.46 -21.36
C HIS A 150 23.02 8.31 -20.14
N TYR A 151 21.72 8.53 -19.90
CA TYR A 151 21.25 9.23 -18.72
C TYR A 151 21.70 8.53 -17.43
N GLU A 152 21.60 7.20 -17.39
CA GLU A 152 22.05 6.38 -16.26
C GLU A 152 23.57 6.51 -16.02
N VAL A 153 24.38 6.41 -17.06
CA VAL A 153 25.85 6.59 -16.99
C VAL A 153 26.20 7.99 -16.50
N HIS A 154 25.52 9.04 -16.98
CA HIS A 154 25.73 10.39 -16.49
C HIS A 154 25.33 10.57 -15.02
N LYS A 155 24.26 9.91 -14.58
CA LYS A 155 23.82 9.90 -13.18
C LYS A 155 24.84 9.18 -12.29
N LEU A 156 25.22 7.95 -12.66
CA LEU A 156 26.17 7.12 -11.91
C LEU A 156 27.57 7.75 -11.84
N SER A 157 28.02 8.41 -12.91
CA SER A 157 29.30 9.11 -12.94
C SER A 157 29.31 10.45 -12.19
N ASN A 158 28.20 10.81 -11.51
CA ASN A 158 28.02 12.11 -10.87
C ASN A 158 28.38 13.29 -11.80
N ARG A 159 27.99 13.18 -13.07
CA ARG A 159 28.29 14.13 -14.16
C ARG A 159 29.78 14.31 -14.50
N LYS A 160 30.70 13.49 -13.97
CA LYS A 160 32.14 13.54 -14.35
C LYS A 160 32.34 13.28 -15.86
N LEU A 161 31.49 12.48 -16.48
CA LEU A 161 31.55 12.17 -17.91
C LEU A 161 30.79 13.18 -18.81
N LYS A 162 30.23 14.27 -18.25
CA LYS A 162 29.37 15.20 -19.01
C LYS A 162 30.10 15.94 -20.14
N TYR A 163 31.41 16.11 -20.03
CA TYR A 163 32.23 16.89 -20.98
C TYR A 163 32.93 16.03 -22.03
N LEU A 164 32.71 14.71 -22.02
CA LEU A 164 33.27 13.83 -23.01
C LEU A 164 32.33 13.81 -24.22
N ASP A 165 32.64 14.64 -25.22
CA ASP A 165 31.99 14.62 -26.55
C ASP A 165 32.07 13.25 -27.24
N MET A 166 32.80 12.30 -26.66
CA MET A 166 32.97 10.93 -27.14
C MET A 166 32.74 9.91 -26.03
N LEU A 167 31.51 9.86 -25.49
CA LEU A 167 31.10 8.62 -24.83
C LEU A 167 31.12 7.48 -25.86
N PRO A 168 31.67 6.30 -25.51
CA PRO A 168 31.66 5.16 -26.43
C PRO A 168 30.23 4.76 -26.79
N ASP A 169 30.04 4.20 -27.99
CA ASP A 169 28.74 3.70 -28.45
C ASP A 169 28.25 2.46 -27.67
N ASN A 170 29.13 1.85 -26.87
CA ASN A 170 28.86 0.62 -26.13
C ASN A 170 29.27 0.75 -24.67
N LEU A 171 28.45 0.18 -23.78
CA LEU A 171 28.77 -0.03 -22.37
C LEU A 171 28.99 -1.53 -22.13
N ASN A 172 30.11 -1.88 -21.49
CA ASN A 172 30.40 -3.26 -21.11
C ASN A 172 30.02 -3.50 -19.64
N THR A 173 29.08 -4.40 -19.38
CA THR A 173 28.81 -4.88 -18.02
C THR A 173 29.74 -6.06 -17.72
N CYS A 174 30.52 -5.93 -16.65
CA CYS A 174 31.61 -6.86 -16.33
C CYS A 174 31.41 -7.51 -14.95
N SER A 175 31.51 -8.84 -14.88
CA SER A 175 31.74 -9.57 -13.64
C SER A 175 33.24 -9.82 -13.49
N LEU A 176 33.88 -9.22 -12.48
CA LEU A 176 35.34 -9.21 -12.32
C LEU A 176 35.82 -10.19 -11.25
N PHE A 177 36.92 -10.88 -11.54
CA PHE A 177 37.61 -11.80 -10.66
C PHE A 177 39.11 -11.47 -10.62
N ASP A 178 39.69 -11.31 -9.42
CA ASP A 178 41.13 -11.26 -9.23
C ASP A 178 41.69 -12.68 -9.17
N THR A 179 42.60 -12.98 -10.11
CA THR A 179 43.25 -14.30 -10.27
C THR A 179 44.74 -14.22 -9.92
N SER A 180 45.17 -13.12 -9.30
CA SER A 180 46.58 -12.90 -8.95
C SER A 180 47.05 -13.78 -7.78
N ASP A 181 46.13 -14.25 -6.94
CA ASP A 181 46.40 -15.17 -5.84
C ASP A 181 46.32 -16.63 -6.33
N SER A 182 47.28 -17.46 -5.95
CA SER A 182 47.35 -18.86 -6.40
C SER A 182 46.31 -19.77 -5.77
N ASP A 183 45.75 -19.36 -4.62
CA ASP A 183 44.98 -20.27 -3.78
C ASP A 183 43.47 -20.13 -3.99
N MET A 184 42.96 -18.92 -4.27
CA MET A 184 41.54 -18.66 -4.50
C MET A 184 41.31 -17.41 -5.35
N ASP A 185 40.49 -17.55 -6.41
CA ASP A 185 39.99 -16.40 -7.17
C ASP A 185 39.04 -15.54 -6.29
N VAL A 186 39.25 -14.23 -6.31
CA VAL A 186 38.41 -13.29 -5.55
C VAL A 186 37.39 -12.63 -6.47
N ASN A 187 36.10 -12.90 -6.27
CA ASN A 187 35.04 -12.14 -6.94
C ASN A 187 34.96 -10.72 -6.34
N ILE A 188 35.28 -9.72 -7.17
CA ILE A 188 35.33 -8.32 -6.74
C ILE A 188 33.97 -7.83 -6.23
N THR A 189 32.88 -8.30 -6.85
CA THR A 189 31.50 -7.92 -6.46
C THR A 189 31.17 -8.46 -5.08
N ASP A 190 31.43 -9.74 -4.84
CA ASP A 190 31.16 -10.36 -3.55
C ASP A 190 32.01 -9.72 -2.45
N HIS A 191 33.30 -9.46 -2.74
CA HIS A 191 34.18 -8.78 -1.79
C HIS A 191 33.67 -7.38 -1.41
N LEU A 192 33.16 -6.61 -2.37
CA LEU A 192 32.54 -5.30 -2.12
C LEU A 192 31.25 -5.43 -1.30
N LEU A 193 30.37 -6.36 -1.66
CA LEU A 193 29.11 -6.58 -0.95
C LEU A 193 29.30 -7.13 0.47
N GLU A 194 30.39 -7.84 0.75
CA GLU A 194 30.67 -8.37 2.09
C GLU A 194 31.34 -7.34 2.99
N ASN A 195 32.37 -6.65 2.48
CA ASN A 195 33.23 -5.77 3.28
C ASN A 195 32.76 -4.30 3.27
N PHE A 196 31.91 -3.91 2.32
CA PHE A 196 31.47 -2.53 2.10
C PHE A 196 29.93 -2.43 1.98
N LYS A 197 29.20 -3.20 2.81
CA LYS A 197 27.72 -3.24 2.87
C LYS A 197 27.03 -1.89 3.02
N GLN A 198 27.68 -0.95 3.70
CA GLN A 198 27.16 0.40 3.90
C GLN A 198 27.25 1.28 2.64
N TYR A 199 28.07 0.89 1.66
CA TYR A 199 28.32 1.66 0.43
C TYR A 199 27.85 0.95 -0.85
N SER A 200 27.34 -0.28 -0.74
CA SER A 200 26.85 -1.06 -1.87
C SER A 200 25.72 -2.01 -1.48
N TRP A 201 24.73 -2.10 -2.36
CA TRP A 201 23.62 -3.04 -2.29
C TRP A 201 23.74 -4.07 -3.42
N PRO A 202 23.20 -5.29 -3.27
CA PRO A 202 23.22 -6.28 -4.34
C PRO A 202 22.28 -5.91 -5.50
N ASN A 203 22.80 -5.85 -6.73
CA ASN A 203 21.98 -5.79 -7.97
C ASN A 203 21.74 -7.19 -8.55
N ARG A 204 20.67 -7.86 -8.12
CA ARG A 204 20.37 -9.24 -8.57
C ARG A 204 19.78 -9.32 -9.98
N ALA A 205 19.36 -8.20 -10.58
CA ALA A 205 18.85 -8.21 -11.96
C ALA A 205 19.96 -8.52 -12.96
N ASP A 206 21.18 -8.02 -12.72
CA ASP A 206 22.34 -8.27 -13.59
C ASP A 206 22.81 -9.74 -13.54
N ILE A 207 22.51 -10.43 -12.44
CA ILE A 207 22.97 -11.81 -12.18
C ILE A 207 22.04 -12.84 -12.86
N GLN A 208 20.76 -12.51 -13.08
CA GLN A 208 19.75 -13.45 -13.57
C GLN A 208 19.63 -13.54 -15.11
N GLU A 209 20.39 -12.77 -15.91
CA GLU A 209 20.23 -12.79 -17.38
C GLU A 209 21.09 -13.85 -18.11
N LYS A 210 20.34 -14.85 -18.62
CA LYS A 210 20.60 -15.83 -19.71
C LYS A 210 21.63 -16.93 -19.43
N LYS A 211 21.29 -18.13 -19.92
CA LYS A 211 22.12 -19.36 -19.88
C LYS A 211 23.59 -19.02 -20.07
N GLU A 212 24.43 -19.51 -19.16
CA GLU A 212 25.87 -19.22 -19.08
C GLU A 212 26.66 -19.52 -20.36
N ASP A 213 26.05 -20.23 -21.33
CA ASP A 213 26.68 -20.81 -22.51
C ASP A 213 27.24 -19.81 -23.55
N GLU A 214 27.04 -18.48 -23.40
CA GLU A 214 27.48 -17.48 -24.40
C GLU A 214 28.41 -16.37 -23.86
N LYS A 215 28.78 -16.35 -22.57
CA LYS A 215 29.64 -15.28 -22.03
C LYS A 215 31.12 -15.65 -22.11
N GLU A 216 31.84 -15.00 -23.03
CA GLU A 216 33.30 -15.16 -23.22
C GLU A 216 34.06 -14.54 -22.02
N TRP A 217 35.00 -15.30 -21.46
CA TRP A 217 35.94 -14.81 -20.46
C TRP A 217 37.06 -14.03 -21.15
N LYS A 218 37.40 -12.86 -20.60
CA LYS A 218 38.49 -12.01 -21.11
C LYS A 218 39.35 -11.50 -19.98
N ASP A 219 40.63 -11.32 -20.27
CA ASP A 219 41.53 -10.53 -19.44
C ASP A 219 41.08 -9.07 -19.45
N ILE A 220 41.09 -8.45 -18.27
CA ILE A 220 40.63 -7.09 -18.07
C ILE A 220 41.72 -6.33 -17.33
N PHE A 221 42.16 -5.22 -17.92
CA PHE A 221 43.04 -4.28 -17.23
C PHE A 221 42.25 -3.01 -16.93
N VAL A 222 41.93 -2.78 -15.66
CA VAL A 222 41.21 -1.57 -15.21
C VAL A 222 42.21 -0.42 -15.16
N SER A 223 42.00 0.60 -15.98
CA SER A 223 42.87 1.77 -16.04
C SER A 223 42.49 2.82 -15.00
N GLU A 224 41.18 3.05 -14.80
CA GLU A 224 40.66 4.04 -13.86
C GLU A 224 39.21 3.72 -13.45
N VAL A 225 38.90 3.79 -12.15
CA VAL A 225 37.53 3.83 -11.64
C VAL A 225 37.03 5.27 -11.63
N ILE A 226 35.93 5.53 -12.35
CA ILE A 226 35.40 6.87 -12.60
C ILE A 226 34.59 7.37 -11.40
N ASP A 227 33.50 6.67 -11.12
CA ASP A 227 32.62 6.89 -9.98
C ASP A 227 31.66 5.71 -9.83
N GLY A 228 31.28 5.40 -8.59
CA GLY A 228 30.50 4.21 -8.28
C GLY A 228 31.04 2.95 -9.00
N PRO A 229 30.20 2.21 -9.74
CA PRO A 229 30.57 0.97 -10.43
C PRO A 229 31.13 1.22 -11.82
N LEU A 230 31.26 2.48 -12.26
CA LEU A 230 31.75 2.81 -13.60
C LEU A 230 33.27 2.91 -13.60
N PHE A 231 33.88 2.31 -14.61
CA PHE A 231 35.32 2.30 -14.77
C PHE A 231 35.72 2.19 -16.24
N TRP A 232 36.95 2.58 -16.53
CA TRP A 232 37.60 2.39 -17.80
C TRP A 232 38.50 1.16 -17.77
N ALA A 233 38.47 0.37 -18.83
CA ALA A 233 39.33 -0.80 -18.93
C ALA A 233 39.73 -1.15 -20.37
N HIS A 234 40.84 -1.87 -20.49
CA HIS A 234 41.20 -2.64 -21.68
C HIS A 234 40.62 -4.04 -21.54
N ILE A 235 39.94 -4.50 -22.59
CA ILE A 235 39.25 -5.78 -22.61
C ILE A 235 39.93 -6.71 -23.62
N GLY A 236 40.40 -7.86 -23.14
CA GLY A 236 41.07 -8.91 -23.91
C GLY A 236 42.56 -8.66 -24.11
N MET A 237 43.32 -9.76 -24.16
CA MET A 237 44.78 -9.73 -24.32
C MET A 237 45.24 -8.94 -25.54
N SER A 238 44.54 -9.05 -26.68
CA SER A 238 44.92 -8.33 -27.90
C SER A 238 44.93 -6.81 -27.72
N ASN A 239 43.95 -6.26 -26.98
CA ASN A 239 43.86 -4.83 -26.74
C ASN A 239 44.91 -4.38 -25.71
N ILE A 240 45.13 -5.19 -24.68
CA ILE A 240 46.17 -4.95 -23.66
C ILE A 240 47.57 -4.95 -24.31
N GLU A 241 47.86 -5.92 -25.18
CA GLU A 241 49.11 -5.99 -25.94
C GLU A 241 49.25 -4.81 -26.91
N THR A 242 48.17 -4.43 -27.61
CA THR A 242 48.18 -3.26 -28.50
C THR A 242 48.53 -1.97 -27.74
N VAL A 243 48.00 -1.77 -26.53
CA VAL A 243 48.35 -0.61 -25.70
C VAL A 243 49.81 -0.64 -25.29
N ARG A 244 50.35 -1.82 -24.92
CA ARG A 244 51.77 -1.98 -24.61
C ARG A 244 52.66 -1.67 -25.81
N ASP A 245 52.30 -2.15 -27.00
CA ASP A 245 53.02 -1.88 -28.25
C ASP A 245 53.05 -0.38 -28.57
N ILE A 246 51.90 0.31 -28.42
CA ILE A 246 51.81 1.76 -28.57
C ILE A 246 52.74 2.46 -27.58
N GLN A 247 52.72 2.08 -26.31
CA GLN A 247 53.60 2.67 -25.30
C GLN A 247 55.08 2.45 -25.60
N MET A 248 55.48 1.24 -25.99
CA MET A 248 56.87 0.90 -26.33
C MET A 248 57.35 1.67 -27.56
N ALA A 249 56.51 1.80 -28.57
CA ALA A 249 56.82 2.60 -29.76
C ALA A 249 56.96 4.08 -29.41
N LEU A 250 56.05 4.65 -28.61
CA LEU A 250 56.15 6.05 -28.17
C LEU A 250 57.38 6.31 -27.29
N ALA A 251 57.80 5.35 -26.48
CA ALA A 251 58.98 5.48 -25.62
C ALA A 251 60.32 5.42 -26.38
N THR A 252 60.34 4.80 -27.57
CA THR A 252 61.55 4.66 -28.40
C THR A 252 61.65 5.73 -29.50
N GLU A 253 60.55 6.41 -29.81
CA GLU A 253 60.47 7.43 -30.85
C GLU A 253 61.12 8.76 -30.41
N ASN A 254 61.78 9.45 -31.35
CA ASN A 254 62.21 10.84 -31.14
C ASN A 254 61.03 11.81 -31.34
N LEU A 255 60.21 11.95 -30.30
CA LEU A 255 59.01 12.78 -30.29
C LEU A 255 59.35 14.27 -30.44
N ARG A 256 58.64 14.96 -31.35
CA ARG A 256 58.83 16.39 -31.62
C ARG A 256 57.82 17.22 -30.84
N PRO A 257 58.26 18.21 -30.03
CA PRO A 257 57.34 19.13 -29.38
C PRO A 257 56.42 19.81 -30.41
N THR A 258 55.15 19.98 -30.08
CA THR A 258 54.18 20.59 -30.99
C THR A 258 53.31 21.63 -30.29
N LYS A 259 52.86 22.63 -31.05
CA LYS A 259 51.73 23.47 -30.65
C LYS A 259 50.45 22.70 -30.92
N CYS A 260 49.43 22.91 -30.10
CA CYS A 260 48.14 22.25 -30.23
C CYS A 260 46.98 23.21 -29.97
N ILE A 261 45.80 22.82 -30.46
CA ILE A 261 44.51 23.43 -30.18
C ILE A 261 43.54 22.38 -29.64
N ALA A 262 42.40 22.82 -29.06
CA ALA A 262 41.36 21.90 -28.62
C ALA A 262 40.87 21.03 -29.78
N GLY A 263 40.75 19.72 -29.54
CA GLY A 263 40.41 18.70 -30.53
C GLY A 263 41.60 17.93 -31.11
N ASP A 264 42.81 18.49 -31.05
CA ASP A 264 44.01 17.84 -31.59
C ASP A 264 44.32 16.52 -30.87
N ILE A 265 44.88 15.56 -31.61
CA ILE A 265 45.43 14.33 -31.06
C ILE A 265 46.95 14.49 -30.96
N VAL A 266 47.47 14.36 -29.75
CA VAL A 266 48.87 14.59 -29.40
C VAL A 266 49.42 13.42 -28.60
N VAL A 267 50.73 13.39 -28.41
CA VAL A 267 51.40 12.53 -27.43
C VAL A 267 51.79 13.40 -26.24
N VAL A 268 51.54 12.90 -25.03
CA VAL A 268 51.87 13.62 -23.79
C VAL A 268 52.80 12.80 -22.92
N LYS A 269 53.74 13.48 -22.26
CA LYS A 269 54.66 12.85 -21.29
C LYS A 269 54.10 13.00 -19.88
N LYS A 270 53.73 11.89 -19.25
CA LYS A 270 53.32 11.83 -17.84
C LYS A 270 54.52 11.40 -17.00
N VAL A 271 54.89 12.20 -16.01
CA VAL A 271 55.87 11.82 -14.99
C VAL A 271 55.13 11.06 -13.89
N LEU A 272 55.60 9.89 -13.50
CA LEU A 272 55.07 9.10 -12.39
C LEU A 272 55.75 9.54 -11.09
N ASP A 273 55.01 9.54 -9.98
CA ASP A 273 55.47 10.07 -8.68
C ASP A 273 56.63 9.28 -8.04
N SER A 274 56.99 8.12 -8.60
CA SER A 274 58.10 7.27 -8.16
C SER A 274 59.14 7.13 -9.28
N ASP A 275 60.35 7.64 -9.06
CA ASP A 275 61.60 7.35 -9.79
C ASP A 275 61.87 8.03 -11.15
N ASP A 276 61.40 9.26 -11.38
CA ASP A 276 61.61 10.00 -12.67
C ASP A 276 61.13 9.20 -13.92
N LEU A 277 60.35 8.12 -13.68
CA LEU A 277 59.79 7.29 -14.72
C LEU A 277 58.73 8.09 -15.45
N SER A 278 58.91 8.22 -16.76
CA SER A 278 57.96 8.92 -17.61
C SER A 278 57.36 7.97 -18.62
N ILE A 279 56.05 8.08 -18.79
CA ILE A 279 55.30 7.33 -19.79
C ILE A 279 54.75 8.30 -20.84
N TYR A 280 54.76 7.86 -22.09
CA TYR A 280 54.21 8.62 -23.20
C TYR A 280 52.85 8.03 -23.57
N ILE A 281 51.83 8.89 -23.65
CA ILE A 281 50.44 8.49 -23.83
C ILE A 281 49.83 9.29 -24.98
N ARG A 282 49.00 8.65 -25.81
CA ARG A 282 48.17 9.36 -26.80
C ARG A 282 47.03 10.07 -26.08
N ALA A 283 46.85 11.35 -26.36
CA ALA A 283 45.82 12.14 -25.72
C ALA A 283 45.12 13.07 -26.71
N ARG A 284 43.87 13.39 -26.42
CA ARG A 284 43.14 14.44 -27.13
C ARG A 284 43.16 15.72 -26.31
N VAL A 285 43.47 16.84 -26.94
CA VAL A 285 43.46 18.14 -26.29
C VAL A 285 42.03 18.58 -26.03
N ILE A 286 41.69 18.81 -24.76
CA ILE A 286 40.38 19.32 -24.33
C ILE A 286 40.41 20.85 -24.34
N LYS A 287 41.44 21.42 -23.72
CA LYS A 287 41.60 22.87 -23.54
C LYS A 287 43.06 23.26 -23.52
N VAL A 288 43.37 24.41 -24.11
CA VAL A 288 44.71 25.00 -24.12
C VAL A 288 44.66 26.32 -23.36
N ASP A 289 45.42 26.40 -22.27
CA ASP A 289 45.61 27.62 -21.47
C ASP A 289 47.03 28.18 -21.71
N GLN A 290 47.34 29.36 -21.15
CA GLN A 290 48.62 30.04 -21.38
C GLN A 290 49.84 29.20 -20.99
N TRP A 291 49.73 28.39 -19.93
CA TRP A 291 50.85 27.67 -19.33
C TRP A 291 50.65 26.16 -19.30
N LYS A 292 49.43 25.69 -19.56
CA LYS A 292 49.03 24.29 -19.42
C LYS A 292 48.14 23.86 -20.57
N VAL A 293 48.16 22.58 -20.85
CA VAL A 293 47.28 21.89 -21.76
C VAL A 293 46.52 20.85 -20.96
N LYS A 294 45.19 20.92 -21.02
CA LYS A 294 44.30 19.90 -20.46
C LYS A 294 43.98 18.90 -21.56
N VAL A 295 44.27 17.62 -21.31
CA VAL A 295 44.09 16.54 -22.29
C VAL A 295 43.31 15.37 -21.69
N TRP A 296 42.71 14.57 -22.57
CA TRP A 296 42.08 13.28 -22.30
C TRP A 296 42.98 12.15 -22.78
N ALA A 297 43.41 11.26 -21.90
CA ALA A 297 44.23 10.11 -22.26
C ALA A 297 43.39 9.11 -23.07
N LEU A 298 43.57 9.08 -24.40
CA LEU A 298 42.71 8.33 -25.33
C LEU A 298 42.67 6.83 -25.02
N ASP A 299 43.79 6.29 -24.57
CA ASP A 299 43.93 4.87 -24.25
C ASP A 299 43.74 4.57 -22.76
N TYR A 300 43.60 5.56 -21.87
CA TYR A 300 43.53 5.32 -20.41
C TYR A 300 42.31 5.92 -19.70
N GLY A 301 41.57 6.82 -20.34
CA GLY A 301 40.25 7.22 -19.86
C GLY A 301 40.25 8.24 -18.73
N TYR A 302 41.37 8.93 -18.50
CA TYR A 302 41.46 9.98 -17.49
C TYR A 302 41.85 11.33 -18.09
N GLU A 303 41.48 12.39 -17.39
CA GLU A 303 41.93 13.75 -17.68
C GLU A 303 43.27 14.04 -17.02
N MET A 304 44.08 14.88 -17.66
CA MET A 304 45.34 15.35 -17.07
C MET A 304 45.67 16.76 -17.56
N GLU A 305 46.33 17.52 -16.69
CA GLU A 305 46.87 18.84 -17.00
C GLU A 305 48.39 18.80 -16.95
N LEU A 306 49.03 19.26 -18.02
CA LEU A 306 50.48 19.26 -18.15
C LEU A 306 50.97 20.53 -18.85
N PRO A 307 52.24 20.94 -18.67
CA PRO A 307 52.79 22.09 -19.36
C PRO A 307 53.00 21.82 -20.86
N HIS A 308 53.11 22.89 -21.65
CA HIS A 308 53.24 22.81 -23.11
C HIS A 308 54.47 22.04 -23.61
N ASP A 309 55.55 22.02 -22.82
CA ASP A 309 56.79 21.31 -23.16
C ASP A 309 56.67 19.78 -23.03
N GLN A 310 55.58 19.28 -22.47
CA GLN A 310 55.23 17.87 -22.36
C GLN A 310 54.27 17.40 -23.46
N VAL A 311 54.01 18.22 -24.48
CA VAL A 311 53.10 17.93 -25.60
C VAL A 311 53.87 17.77 -26.91
N TYR A 312 53.67 16.63 -27.57
CA TYR A 312 54.40 16.21 -28.76
C TYR A 312 53.45 15.83 -29.90
N ALA A 313 53.91 15.95 -31.14
CA ALA A 313 53.17 15.49 -32.31
C ALA A 313 53.05 13.96 -32.31
N ILE A 314 51.88 13.44 -32.69
CA ILE A 314 51.65 12.00 -32.81
C ILE A 314 52.35 11.43 -34.06
N PRO A 315 53.15 10.35 -33.95
CA PRO A 315 53.72 9.69 -35.12
C PRO A 315 52.63 9.04 -35.98
N ASP A 316 52.69 9.22 -37.31
CA ASP A 316 51.68 8.72 -38.26
C ASP A 316 51.43 7.20 -38.11
N HIS A 317 52.48 6.44 -37.83
CA HIS A 317 52.43 4.98 -37.70
C HIS A 317 51.88 4.47 -36.35
N ILE A 318 51.53 5.37 -35.42
CA ILE A 318 50.88 5.08 -34.12
C ILE A 318 49.58 5.91 -33.96
N GLY A 319 49.21 6.67 -34.99
CA GLY A 319 48.01 7.50 -35.02
C GLY A 319 46.71 6.70 -34.85
N THR A 320 45.61 7.42 -34.57
CA THR A 320 44.29 6.81 -34.35
C THR A 320 43.71 6.12 -35.58
N ASN A 321 44.19 6.45 -36.77
CA ASN A 321 43.80 5.79 -38.02
C ASN A 321 44.29 4.34 -38.08
N LYS A 322 45.44 4.05 -37.45
CA LYS A 322 46.01 2.70 -37.41
C LYS A 322 45.61 1.96 -36.14
N TYR A 323 45.65 2.64 -35.01
CA TYR A 323 45.24 2.09 -33.72
C TYR A 323 44.10 2.92 -33.16
N PRO A 324 42.83 2.47 -33.24
CA PRO A 324 41.73 3.19 -32.58
C PRO A 324 41.98 3.28 -31.06
N PRO A 325 41.24 4.13 -30.32
CA PRO A 325 41.27 4.12 -28.86
C PRO A 325 40.99 2.70 -28.34
N GLN A 326 41.88 2.19 -27.49
CA GLN A 326 41.80 0.79 -27.01
C GLN A 326 40.95 0.62 -25.75
N ILE A 327 40.49 1.73 -25.19
CA ILE A 327 39.76 1.74 -23.93
C ILE A 327 38.26 1.57 -24.11
N SER A 328 37.65 0.92 -23.13
CA SER A 328 36.21 0.67 -23.12
C SER A 328 35.59 1.16 -21.81
N LEU A 329 34.41 1.78 -21.91
CA LEU A 329 33.61 2.12 -20.74
C LEU A 329 32.94 0.87 -20.20
N CYS A 330 33.12 0.63 -18.91
CA CYS A 330 32.64 -0.56 -18.24
C CYS A 330 31.81 -0.20 -17.00
N ARG A 331 30.90 -1.10 -16.62
CA ARG A 331 30.14 -1.08 -15.38
C ARG A 331 30.33 -2.41 -14.64
N LEU A 332 30.65 -2.36 -13.35
CA LEU A 332 30.69 -3.53 -12.50
C LEU A 332 29.26 -4.10 -12.34
N ALA A 333 29.09 -5.37 -12.67
CA ALA A 333 27.82 -6.07 -12.54
C ALA A 333 27.51 -6.38 -11.07
N GLY A 334 26.23 -6.48 -10.71
CA GLY A 334 25.83 -7.08 -9.43
C GLY A 334 25.87 -6.13 -8.23
N VAL A 335 26.21 -4.86 -8.42
CA VAL A 335 26.16 -3.82 -7.39
C VAL A 335 25.13 -2.73 -7.73
N GLU A 336 24.45 -2.24 -6.70
CA GLU A 336 23.48 -1.15 -6.71
C GLU A 336 23.86 -0.13 -5.63
N ALA A 337 23.51 1.13 -5.84
CA ALA A 337 23.80 2.17 -4.86
C ALA A 337 22.89 2.05 -3.62
N PRO A 338 23.40 2.19 -2.39
CA PRO A 338 22.55 2.34 -1.21
C PRO A 338 21.93 3.75 -1.17
N PRO A 339 20.85 3.95 -0.39
CA PRO A 339 20.34 5.26 -0.06
C PRO A 339 21.35 5.98 0.84
N ARG A 340 21.53 7.29 0.65
CA ARG A 340 22.42 8.12 1.49
C ARG A 340 22.11 8.02 2.98
N HIS A 341 20.83 7.87 3.32
CA HIS A 341 20.37 7.74 4.69
C HIS A 341 19.33 6.63 4.78
N GLN A 342 19.66 5.53 5.46
CA GLN A 342 18.81 4.32 5.52
C GLN A 342 17.43 4.58 6.13
N VAL A 343 17.31 5.56 7.02
CA VAL A 343 16.03 5.92 7.66
C VAL A 343 15.01 6.48 6.66
N ILE A 344 15.44 7.10 5.56
CA ILE A 344 14.53 7.73 4.58
C ILE A 344 13.58 6.70 3.93
N PRO A 345 14.08 5.64 3.25
CA PRO A 345 13.19 4.62 2.69
C PRO A 345 12.41 3.88 3.79
N GLN A 346 12.98 3.68 4.98
CA GLN A 346 12.27 3.06 6.10
C GLN A 346 11.03 3.89 6.52
N LEU A 347 11.20 5.21 6.67
CA LEU A 347 10.10 6.12 6.98
C LEU A 347 9.09 6.15 5.83
N ALA A 348 9.54 6.23 4.58
CA ALA A 348 8.67 6.24 3.42
C ALA A 348 7.78 4.99 3.35
N ALA A 349 8.38 3.80 3.51
CA ALA A 349 7.64 2.54 3.57
C ALA A 349 6.67 2.47 4.76
N SER A 350 7.09 2.98 5.93
CA SER A 350 6.24 3.01 7.13
C SER A 350 5.04 3.96 6.98
N ILE A 351 5.24 5.12 6.36
CA ILE A 351 4.15 6.06 6.03
C ILE A 351 3.17 5.39 5.07
N LEU A 352 3.67 4.75 4.01
CA LEU A 352 2.84 4.01 3.07
C LEU A 352 2.05 2.88 3.75
N CYS A 353 2.66 2.14 4.68
CA CYS A 353 1.95 1.15 5.50
C CYS A 353 0.77 1.77 6.24
N ASN A 354 1.01 2.86 6.96
CA ASN A 354 -0.01 3.52 7.77
C ASN A 354 -1.18 4.02 6.90
N ILE A 355 -0.88 4.61 5.74
CA ILE A 355 -1.91 5.12 4.82
C ILE A 355 -2.69 3.97 4.18
N CYS A 356 -2.00 2.95 3.66
CA CYS A 356 -2.63 1.81 2.99
C CYS A 356 -3.44 0.93 3.94
N HIS A 357 -2.97 0.75 5.18
CA HIS A 357 -3.68 -0.04 6.19
C HIS A 357 -5.08 0.52 6.49
N LYS A 358 -5.21 1.84 6.38
CA LYS A 358 -6.42 2.59 6.73
C LYS A 358 -7.32 2.88 5.53
N SER A 359 -6.85 2.65 4.29
CA SER A 359 -7.54 3.10 3.09
C SER A 359 -7.33 2.18 1.90
N ILE A 360 -8.42 1.59 1.40
CA ILE A 360 -8.41 0.82 0.15
C ILE A 360 -8.08 1.71 -1.06
N PRO A 361 -8.65 2.92 -1.21
CA PRO A 361 -8.24 3.84 -2.29
C PRO A 361 -6.73 4.13 -2.30
N ALA A 362 -6.08 4.20 -1.14
CA ALA A 362 -4.63 4.39 -1.07
C ALA A 362 -3.86 3.23 -1.72
N CYS A 363 -4.27 1.98 -1.49
CA CYS A 363 -3.71 0.80 -2.15
C CYS A 363 -3.90 0.86 -3.67
N GLU A 364 -5.08 1.29 -4.14
CA GLU A 364 -5.37 1.44 -5.58
C GLU A 364 -4.49 2.53 -6.22
N ILE A 365 -4.35 3.70 -5.58
CA ILE A 365 -3.49 4.80 -6.06
C ILE A 365 -2.01 4.36 -6.09
N LEU A 366 -1.54 3.66 -5.05
CA LEU A 366 -0.17 3.12 -5.01
C LEU A 366 0.07 2.19 -6.20
N ALA A 367 -0.87 1.31 -6.50
CA ALA A 367 -0.77 0.40 -7.64
C ALA A 367 -0.79 1.13 -8.99
N GLN A 368 -1.65 2.14 -9.15
CA GLN A 368 -1.73 2.97 -10.35
C GLN A 368 -0.41 3.70 -10.65
N HIS A 369 0.36 4.04 -9.62
CA HIS A 369 1.68 4.65 -9.75
C HIS A 369 2.83 3.64 -9.87
N GLY A 370 2.56 2.38 -10.23
CA GLY A 370 3.59 1.37 -10.42
C GLY A 370 4.23 0.88 -9.11
N GLY A 371 3.58 1.13 -7.97
CA GLY A 371 4.15 0.84 -6.66
C GLY A 371 4.56 -0.63 -6.48
N LEU A 372 3.81 -1.59 -7.02
CA LEU A 372 4.17 -3.01 -6.92
C LEU A 372 5.53 -3.35 -7.56
N GLU A 373 5.86 -2.74 -8.70
CA GLU A 373 7.14 -2.93 -9.38
C GLU A 373 8.28 -2.31 -8.57
N ILE A 374 8.04 -1.12 -8.00
CA ILE A 374 9.00 -0.44 -7.13
C ILE A 374 9.26 -1.27 -5.87
N LEU A 375 8.23 -1.77 -5.19
CA LEU A 375 8.38 -2.61 -4.00
C LEU A 375 9.08 -3.93 -4.32
N GLU A 376 8.80 -4.54 -5.48
CA GLU A 376 9.50 -5.74 -5.95
C GLU A 376 11.01 -5.49 -6.12
N LYS A 377 11.38 -4.46 -6.88
CA LYS A 377 12.78 -4.06 -7.06
C LYS A 377 13.42 -3.75 -5.72
N PHE A 378 12.74 -3.00 -4.86
CA PHE A 378 13.28 -2.62 -3.57
C PHE A 378 13.59 -3.83 -2.67
N ILE A 379 12.68 -4.80 -2.55
CA ILE A 379 12.91 -6.05 -1.79
C ILE A 379 14.07 -6.86 -2.36
N ARG A 380 14.23 -6.86 -3.69
CA ARG A 380 15.29 -7.61 -4.38
C ARG A 380 16.68 -7.04 -4.06
N HIS A 381 16.78 -5.72 -3.89
CA HIS A 381 18.05 -5.01 -3.76
C HIS A 381 18.41 -4.64 -2.32
N CYS A 382 17.43 -4.31 -1.48
CA CYS A 382 17.69 -3.87 -0.12
C CYS A 382 18.27 -5.03 0.72
N PRO A 383 19.44 -4.86 1.36
CA PRO A 383 19.99 -5.86 2.28
C PRO A 383 19.58 -5.62 3.74
N ASP A 384 19.04 -4.44 4.06
CA ASP A 384 18.72 -4.01 5.41
C ASP A 384 17.33 -4.52 5.86
N PRO A 385 17.24 -5.40 6.85
CA PRO A 385 15.97 -5.94 7.31
C PRO A 385 15.09 -4.85 7.96
N GLY A 386 15.68 -3.82 8.59
CA GLY A 386 14.94 -2.73 9.22
C GLY A 386 14.07 -1.94 8.23
N THR A 387 14.52 -1.87 6.98
CA THR A 387 13.81 -1.22 5.87
C THR A 387 12.93 -2.20 5.09
N ILE A 388 13.34 -3.46 4.96
CA ILE A 388 12.54 -4.50 4.26
C ILE A 388 11.25 -4.86 5.02
N ILE A 389 11.30 -4.93 6.36
CA ILE A 389 10.14 -5.34 7.18
C ILE A 389 8.90 -4.45 6.93
N PRO A 390 9.01 -3.09 6.95
CA PRO A 390 7.91 -2.22 6.55
C PRO A 390 7.40 -2.51 5.14
N VAL A 391 8.30 -2.75 4.17
CA VAL A 391 7.89 -3.02 2.78
C VAL A 391 7.13 -4.35 2.65
N LEU A 392 7.55 -5.40 3.37
CA LEU A 392 6.83 -6.67 3.43
C LEU A 392 5.47 -6.52 4.13
N THR A 393 5.39 -5.66 5.15
CA THR A 393 4.14 -5.34 5.83
C THR A 393 3.19 -4.60 4.89
N LEU A 394 3.71 -3.66 4.09
CA LEU A 394 2.96 -2.98 3.05
C LEU A 394 2.41 -3.95 2.01
N ILE A 395 3.20 -4.92 1.55
CA ILE A 395 2.73 -5.96 0.63
C ILE A 395 1.64 -6.80 1.29
N THR A 396 1.78 -7.15 2.56
CA THR A 396 0.76 -7.88 3.32
C THR A 396 -0.57 -7.13 3.30
N ILE A 397 -0.53 -5.81 3.55
CA ILE A 397 -1.69 -4.92 3.52
C ILE A 397 -2.31 -4.87 2.12
N ILE A 398 -1.52 -4.56 1.09
CA ILE A 398 -2.02 -4.43 -0.29
C ILE A 398 -2.63 -5.76 -0.77
N SER A 399 -1.99 -6.88 -0.44
CA SER A 399 -2.42 -8.22 -0.86
C SER A 399 -3.70 -8.70 -0.18
N PHE A 400 -4.10 -8.07 0.92
CA PHE A 400 -5.37 -8.39 1.57
C PHE A 400 -6.58 -7.97 0.72
N HIS A 401 -6.41 -6.97 -0.16
CA HIS A 401 -7.50 -6.45 -0.98
C HIS A 401 -7.68 -7.28 -2.26
N CYS A 402 -8.88 -7.85 -2.44
CA CYS A 402 -9.16 -8.76 -3.56
C CYS A 402 -8.97 -8.12 -4.95
N LYS A 403 -9.23 -6.81 -5.08
CA LYS A 403 -9.01 -6.04 -6.31
C LYS A 403 -7.53 -5.99 -6.73
N MET A 404 -6.62 -6.09 -5.76
CA MET A 404 -5.17 -6.06 -5.99
C MET A 404 -4.59 -7.42 -6.39
N SER A 405 -5.35 -8.50 -6.21
CA SER A 405 -4.89 -9.87 -6.42
C SER A 405 -4.37 -10.11 -7.84
N SER A 406 -5.04 -9.57 -8.87
CA SER A 406 -4.61 -9.71 -10.27
C SER A 406 -3.26 -9.04 -10.55
N SER A 407 -3.09 -7.81 -10.07
CA SER A 407 -1.83 -7.06 -10.23
C SER A 407 -0.68 -7.74 -9.51
N ILE A 408 -0.94 -8.32 -8.33
CA ILE A 408 0.03 -9.11 -7.58
C ILE A 408 0.37 -10.43 -8.29
N SER A 409 -0.57 -11.07 -8.98
CA SER A 409 -0.28 -12.29 -9.77
C SER A 409 0.80 -12.08 -10.82
N CYS A 410 0.84 -10.88 -11.40
CA CYS A 410 1.75 -10.53 -12.48
C CYS A 410 3.17 -10.21 -11.97
N SER A 411 3.37 -9.89 -10.70
CA SER A 411 4.68 -9.53 -10.16
C SER A 411 5.52 -10.76 -9.77
N ASN A 412 6.82 -10.55 -9.53
CA ASN A 412 7.72 -11.57 -8.98
C ASN A 412 7.92 -11.41 -7.47
N LEU A 413 6.94 -10.82 -6.77
CA LEU A 413 6.99 -10.62 -5.32
C LEU A 413 7.19 -11.93 -4.57
N THR A 414 6.54 -13.02 -5.01
CA THR A 414 6.70 -14.34 -4.38
C THR A 414 8.16 -14.80 -4.37
N GLU A 415 8.86 -14.68 -5.50
CA GLU A 415 10.27 -15.03 -5.61
C GLU A 415 11.13 -14.15 -4.70
N CYS A 416 10.90 -12.82 -4.74
CA CYS A 416 11.67 -11.86 -3.96
C CYS A 416 11.51 -12.09 -2.43
N ILE A 417 10.31 -12.43 -1.97
CA ILE A 417 10.05 -12.74 -0.56
C ILE A 417 10.75 -14.05 -0.16
N LEU A 418 10.66 -15.09 -0.99
CA LEU A 418 11.31 -16.38 -0.72
C LEU A 418 12.84 -16.26 -0.68
N ASP A 419 13.43 -15.46 -1.57
CA ASP A 419 14.87 -15.20 -1.59
C ASP A 419 15.33 -14.53 -0.29
N ASN A 420 14.59 -13.54 0.21
CA ASN A 420 14.85 -12.91 1.52
C ASN A 420 14.71 -13.90 2.69
N MET A 421 13.68 -14.76 2.66
CA MET A 421 13.49 -15.82 3.65
C MET A 421 14.58 -16.89 3.62
N SER A 422 15.37 -17.01 2.55
CA SER A 422 16.50 -17.96 2.51
C SER A 422 17.75 -17.43 3.22
N LYS A 423 17.86 -16.10 3.35
CA LYS A 423 19.04 -15.36 3.85
C LYS A 423 18.91 -14.88 5.30
N PHE A 424 17.79 -15.18 5.96
CA PHE A 424 17.49 -14.65 7.29
C PHE A 424 18.55 -14.95 8.37
N LYS A 425 19.33 -16.04 8.22
CA LYS A 425 20.32 -16.47 9.21
C LYS A 425 21.42 -15.44 9.50
N ASP A 426 21.61 -14.49 8.59
CA ASP A 426 22.65 -13.47 8.71
C ASP A 426 22.27 -12.32 9.66
N TYR A 427 21.02 -12.30 10.16
CA TYR A 427 20.50 -11.20 10.99
C TYR A 427 20.45 -11.53 12.50
N PRO A 428 20.35 -10.51 13.38
CA PRO A 428 20.12 -10.73 14.81
C PRO A 428 18.78 -11.46 15.08
N PRO A 429 18.66 -12.34 16.10
CA PRO A 429 17.49 -13.18 16.32
C PRO A 429 16.13 -12.45 16.35
N ASN A 430 16.05 -11.29 17.00
CA ASN A 430 14.80 -10.51 17.05
C ASN A 430 14.38 -10.01 15.65
N THR A 431 15.36 -9.53 14.88
CA THR A 431 15.15 -9.07 13.51
C THR A 431 14.82 -10.23 12.57
N GLN A 432 15.40 -11.41 12.79
CA GLN A 432 15.04 -12.64 12.08
C GLN A 432 13.56 -12.97 12.27
N GLU A 433 13.08 -12.95 13.52
CA GLU A 433 11.68 -13.24 13.82
C GLU A 433 10.73 -12.27 13.09
N GLU A 434 10.99 -10.97 13.20
CA GLU A 434 10.16 -9.95 12.56
C GLU A 434 10.16 -10.08 11.03
N LEU A 435 11.34 -10.28 10.42
CA LEU A 435 11.49 -10.48 8.98
C LEU A 435 10.73 -11.72 8.50
N LEU A 436 10.89 -12.85 9.20
CA LEU A 436 10.22 -14.11 8.83
C LEU A 436 8.71 -14.01 9.01
N VAL A 437 8.22 -13.43 10.10
CA VAL A 437 6.78 -13.24 10.34
C VAL A 437 6.18 -12.33 9.27
N ALA A 438 6.83 -11.19 8.96
CA ALA A 438 6.38 -10.29 7.90
C ALA A 438 6.36 -10.98 6.53
N SER A 439 7.40 -11.73 6.19
CA SER A 439 7.50 -12.48 4.93
C SER A 439 6.41 -13.55 4.81
N LEU A 440 6.20 -14.34 5.86
CA LEU A 440 5.19 -15.41 5.89
C LEU A 440 3.77 -14.85 5.79
N ASN A 441 3.48 -13.75 6.49
CA ASN A 441 2.18 -13.07 6.39
C ASN A 441 1.96 -12.47 5.01
N GLY A 442 2.99 -11.86 4.42
CA GLY A 442 2.95 -11.37 3.04
C GLY A 442 2.60 -12.49 2.06
N LEU A 443 3.30 -13.62 2.15
CA LEU A 443 3.00 -14.80 1.33
C LEU A 443 1.60 -15.35 1.59
N CYS A 444 1.11 -15.38 2.83
CA CYS A 444 -0.25 -15.85 3.14
C CYS A 444 -1.29 -15.08 2.32
N ASN A 445 -1.17 -13.75 2.27
CA ASN A 445 -2.11 -12.90 1.56
C ASN A 445 -1.90 -12.97 0.04
N VAL A 446 -0.64 -12.98 -0.43
CA VAL A 446 -0.32 -13.12 -1.87
C VAL A 446 -0.88 -14.43 -2.45
N LEU A 447 -0.77 -15.53 -1.71
CA LEU A 447 -1.24 -16.86 -2.15
C LEU A 447 -2.74 -17.08 -1.96
N PHE A 448 -3.44 -16.20 -1.25
CA PHE A 448 -4.84 -16.39 -0.95
C PHE A 448 -5.70 -16.19 -2.21
N LYS A 449 -6.42 -17.25 -2.61
CA LYS A 449 -7.27 -17.29 -3.82
C LYS A 449 -6.56 -16.94 -5.14
N ASN A 450 -5.24 -17.17 -5.22
CA ASN A 450 -4.44 -16.82 -6.38
C ASN A 450 -3.60 -18.02 -6.86
N ASP A 451 -4.11 -18.75 -7.84
CA ASP A 451 -3.48 -19.99 -8.32
C ASP A 451 -2.15 -19.75 -9.02
N THR A 452 -2.01 -18.64 -9.77
CA THR A 452 -0.77 -18.26 -10.45
C THR A 452 0.36 -18.02 -9.45
N THR A 453 0.10 -17.31 -8.35
CA THR A 453 1.12 -17.09 -7.31
C THR A 453 1.43 -18.36 -6.52
N ARG A 454 0.46 -19.26 -6.31
CA ARG A 454 0.69 -20.59 -5.71
C ARG A 454 1.60 -21.43 -6.58
N GLU A 455 1.41 -21.41 -7.90
CA GLU A 455 2.27 -22.09 -8.84
C GLU A 455 3.70 -21.54 -8.79
N LYS A 456 3.87 -20.20 -8.82
CA LYS A 456 5.17 -19.55 -8.61
C LYS A 456 5.81 -19.96 -7.28
N PHE A 457 5.06 -19.93 -6.18
CA PHE A 457 5.55 -20.34 -4.86
C PHE A 457 6.03 -21.79 -4.87
N TYR A 458 5.35 -22.69 -5.57
CA TYR A 458 5.79 -24.07 -5.71
C TYR A 458 7.07 -24.19 -6.54
N HIS A 459 7.12 -23.52 -7.70
CA HIS A 459 8.29 -23.55 -8.61
C HIS A 459 9.56 -22.98 -7.97
N HIS A 460 9.43 -21.98 -7.10
CA HIS A 460 10.56 -21.40 -6.35
C HIS A 460 10.85 -22.11 -5.02
N GLU A 461 10.55 -23.41 -4.93
CA GLU A 461 10.79 -24.25 -3.75
C GLU A 461 10.17 -23.73 -2.44
N GLY A 462 9.12 -22.91 -2.52
CA GLY A 462 8.55 -22.21 -1.36
C GLY A 462 8.10 -23.17 -0.25
N ILE A 463 7.60 -24.35 -0.59
CA ILE A 463 7.25 -25.40 0.39
C ILE A 463 8.49 -25.83 1.18
N ASN A 464 9.62 -26.10 0.49
CA ASN A 464 10.84 -26.59 1.11
C ASN A 464 11.45 -25.53 2.03
N ILE A 465 11.46 -24.27 1.58
CA ILE A 465 11.95 -23.13 2.35
C ILE A 465 11.11 -22.96 3.63
N VAL A 466 9.78 -22.91 3.51
CA VAL A 466 8.87 -22.73 4.65
C VAL A 466 8.93 -23.91 5.61
N MET A 467 8.98 -25.15 5.11
CA MET A 467 9.14 -26.35 5.96
C MET A 467 10.45 -26.31 6.74
N ARG A 468 11.55 -25.91 6.12
CA ARG A 468 12.86 -25.77 6.80
C ARG A 468 12.80 -24.75 7.93
N ILE A 469 12.15 -23.60 7.71
CA ILE A 469 11.96 -22.57 8.73
C ILE A 469 11.10 -23.10 9.89
N ILE A 470 9.97 -23.73 9.60
CA ILE A 470 9.09 -24.32 10.63
C ILE A 470 9.84 -25.36 11.48
N LEU A 471 10.67 -26.20 10.86
CA LEU A 471 11.45 -27.22 11.57
C LEU A 471 12.55 -26.62 12.45
N GLN A 472 13.14 -25.49 12.05
CA GLN A 472 14.11 -24.74 12.87
C GLN A 472 13.42 -24.04 14.05
N HIS A 473 12.13 -23.70 13.91
CA HIS A 473 11.30 -23.04 14.91
C HIS A 473 10.22 -23.97 15.48
N ALA A 474 10.57 -25.22 15.81
CA ALA A 474 9.59 -26.27 16.16
C ALA A 474 8.78 -26.03 17.45
N ASN A 475 9.03 -24.95 18.19
CA ASN A 475 8.25 -24.61 19.37
C ASN A 475 6.85 -24.12 18.96
N VAL A 476 5.81 -24.80 19.42
CA VAL A 476 4.41 -24.47 19.09
C VAL A 476 4.03 -23.05 19.54
N LYS A 477 4.71 -22.47 20.53
CA LYS A 477 4.47 -21.08 20.96
C LYS A 477 5.16 -20.03 20.08
N ASP A 478 6.00 -20.45 19.13
CA ASP A 478 6.74 -19.56 18.26
C ASP A 478 5.80 -18.94 17.20
N ARG A 479 5.87 -17.61 17.05
CA ARG A 479 5.08 -16.86 16.06
C ARG A 479 5.42 -17.29 14.62
N ILE A 480 6.67 -17.64 14.36
CA ILE A 480 7.13 -18.13 13.06
C ILE A 480 6.49 -19.49 12.74
N TYR A 481 6.43 -20.39 13.72
CA TYR A 481 5.78 -21.70 13.57
C TYR A 481 4.31 -21.55 13.18
N HIS A 482 3.59 -20.66 13.87
CA HIS A 482 2.18 -20.39 13.58
C HIS A 482 1.97 -19.76 12.20
N ALA A 483 2.77 -18.75 11.84
CA ALA A 483 2.68 -18.13 10.52
C ALA A 483 3.01 -19.12 9.38
N GLY A 484 4.07 -19.92 9.54
CA GLY A 484 4.48 -20.91 8.55
C GLY A 484 3.45 -22.03 8.36
N THR A 485 2.91 -22.57 9.45
CA THR A 485 1.85 -23.60 9.36
C THR A 485 0.56 -23.03 8.77
N HIS A 486 0.25 -21.76 9.02
CA HIS A 486 -0.88 -21.07 8.38
C HIS A 486 -0.69 -20.94 6.87
N LEU A 487 0.50 -20.52 6.43
CA LEU A 487 0.85 -20.43 5.00
C LEU A 487 0.69 -21.77 4.29
N LEU A 488 1.22 -22.85 4.85
CA LEU A 488 1.08 -24.19 4.27
C LEU A 488 -0.39 -24.65 4.22
N ARG A 489 -1.20 -24.30 5.22
CA ARG A 489 -2.65 -24.58 5.18
C ARG A 489 -3.35 -23.80 4.07
N ILE A 490 -2.99 -22.54 3.84
CA ILE A 490 -3.54 -21.74 2.73
C ILE A 490 -3.16 -22.37 1.39
N PHE A 491 -1.91 -22.77 1.23
CA PHE A 491 -1.41 -23.41 0.03
C PHE A 491 -2.12 -24.74 -0.28
N VAL A 492 -2.24 -25.63 0.72
CA VAL A 492 -2.87 -26.96 0.55
C VAL A 492 -4.37 -26.89 0.38
N ARG A 493 -5.04 -25.92 1.03
CA ARG A 493 -6.49 -25.74 0.85
C ARG A 493 -6.77 -25.30 -0.58
N LYS A 494 -7.17 -26.28 -1.40
CA LYS A 494 -7.87 -26.01 -2.64
C LYS A 494 -9.14 -25.27 -2.28
N ILE A 495 -9.18 -23.97 -2.57
CA ILE A 495 -10.40 -23.21 -2.43
C ILE A 495 -11.27 -23.73 -3.57
N ASP A 496 -12.26 -24.56 -3.27
CA ASP A 496 -13.26 -25.00 -4.25
C ASP A 496 -14.09 -23.77 -4.64
N THR A 497 -13.55 -22.95 -5.55
CA THR A 497 -14.17 -21.71 -6.04
C THR A 497 -15.53 -21.98 -6.69
N GLU A 498 -15.76 -23.22 -7.12
CA GLU A 498 -17.02 -23.67 -7.72
C GLU A 498 -18.15 -23.91 -6.71
N GLN A 499 -17.85 -24.17 -5.42
CA GLN A 499 -18.92 -24.48 -4.46
C GLN A 499 -19.69 -23.25 -3.97
N SER A 500 -19.09 -22.05 -3.94
CA SER A 500 -19.80 -20.86 -3.42
C SER A 500 -20.91 -20.38 -4.37
N THR A 501 -20.66 -20.39 -5.68
CA THR A 501 -21.65 -20.00 -6.70
C THR A 501 -22.68 -21.11 -6.95
N VAL A 502 -22.27 -22.39 -6.88
CA VAL A 502 -23.19 -23.54 -7.06
C VAL A 502 -24.07 -23.76 -5.82
N VAL A 503 -23.59 -23.52 -4.60
CA VAL A 503 -24.43 -23.60 -3.38
C VAL A 503 -25.39 -22.42 -3.29
N GLN A 504 -25.01 -21.20 -3.71
CA GLN A 504 -25.97 -20.10 -3.84
C GLN A 504 -27.02 -20.35 -4.93
N ARG A 505 -26.63 -20.89 -6.11
CA ARG A 505 -27.58 -21.28 -7.17
C ARG A 505 -28.46 -22.47 -6.78
N ARG A 506 -27.95 -23.48 -6.07
CA ARG A 506 -28.76 -24.59 -5.56
C ARG A 506 -29.72 -24.13 -4.47
N ARG A 507 -29.32 -23.20 -3.58
CA ARG A 507 -30.22 -22.63 -2.57
C ARG A 507 -31.31 -21.74 -3.17
N SER A 508 -31.05 -21.04 -4.28
CA SER A 508 -32.08 -20.26 -4.99
C SER A 508 -33.04 -21.16 -5.79
N LEU A 509 -32.54 -22.20 -6.46
CA LEU A 509 -33.35 -23.20 -7.15
C LEU A 509 -34.16 -24.08 -6.19
N ASP A 510 -33.61 -24.46 -5.03
CA ASP A 510 -34.34 -25.20 -4.00
C ASP A 510 -35.37 -24.32 -3.26
N ARG A 511 -35.13 -23.01 -3.11
CA ARG A 511 -36.17 -22.06 -2.64
C ARG A 511 -37.30 -21.91 -3.66
N GLN A 512 -37.01 -21.91 -4.96
CA GLN A 512 -38.04 -21.89 -6.01
C GLN A 512 -38.79 -23.23 -6.14
N ARG A 513 -38.10 -24.37 -5.95
CA ARG A 513 -38.74 -25.70 -5.96
C ARG A 513 -39.59 -25.95 -4.72
N ARG A 514 -39.17 -25.51 -3.53
CA ARG A 514 -39.98 -25.59 -2.30
C ARG A 514 -41.22 -24.69 -2.30
N LYS A 515 -41.24 -23.61 -3.10
CA LYS A 515 -42.44 -22.80 -3.33
C LYS A 515 -43.45 -23.43 -4.30
N LYS A 516 -43.04 -24.41 -5.13
CA LYS A 516 -43.93 -25.12 -6.07
C LYS A 516 -44.40 -26.50 -5.58
N ALA A 517 -43.85 -27.03 -4.49
CA ALA A 517 -44.17 -28.36 -3.97
C ALA A 517 -44.69 -28.32 -2.53
N CYS A 518 -45.77 -27.57 -2.29
CA CYS A 518 -46.60 -27.70 -1.08
C CYS A 518 -48.09 -27.69 -1.46
N ARG A 519 -48.58 -28.82 -1.96
CA ARG A 519 -49.98 -29.25 -1.79
C ARG A 519 -49.92 -30.61 -1.10
N PRO A 520 -50.58 -30.82 0.05
CA PRO A 520 -50.54 -32.11 0.73
C PRO A 520 -51.55 -33.08 0.11
N PRO A 521 -51.21 -34.36 -0.09
CA PRO A 521 -52.20 -35.42 0.00
C PRO A 521 -52.32 -35.87 1.46
N SER A 522 -53.57 -35.99 1.89
CA SER A 522 -54.02 -36.66 3.10
C SER A 522 -53.48 -38.08 3.21
N GLY A 523 -53.18 -38.54 4.43
CA GLY A 523 -53.25 -39.97 4.74
C GLY A 523 -52.18 -40.51 5.68
N ASP A 524 -52.64 -40.77 6.90
CA ASP A 524 -52.25 -41.85 7.80
C ASP A 524 -51.01 -41.82 8.71
N LYS A 525 -51.37 -42.05 9.98
CA LYS A 525 -50.59 -42.18 11.20
C LYS A 525 -49.77 -43.46 11.20
N LYS A 526 -48.62 -43.45 11.88
CA LYS A 526 -48.29 -44.44 12.93
C LYS A 526 -47.10 -44.02 13.81
N HIS A 527 -47.25 -44.41 15.08
CA HIS A 527 -46.43 -44.21 16.28
C HIS A 527 -44.97 -44.67 16.19
N LEU A 528 -44.06 -43.97 16.89
CA LEU A 528 -43.28 -44.47 18.05
C LEU A 528 -42.34 -43.38 18.63
N ASP A 529 -42.44 -43.19 19.95
CA ASP A 529 -41.59 -42.40 20.87
C ASP A 529 -40.56 -43.36 21.55
N PRO A 530 -39.67 -42.93 22.49
CA PRO A 530 -38.81 -41.74 22.55
C PRO A 530 -37.38 -42.12 23.03
N MET A 531 -36.36 -41.26 22.85
CA MET A 531 -35.19 -41.28 23.75
C MET A 531 -34.59 -39.89 23.98
N LEU A 532 -34.60 -39.48 25.24
CA LEU A 532 -33.84 -38.39 25.81
C LEU A 532 -32.32 -38.61 25.64
N LYS A 533 -31.59 -37.53 25.33
CA LYS A 533 -30.30 -37.23 26.00
C LYS A 533 -29.97 -35.74 25.89
N LYS A 534 -29.54 -35.20 27.03
CA LYS A 534 -29.16 -33.81 27.32
C LYS A 534 -27.66 -33.56 27.04
N CYS A 535 -27.35 -32.27 26.87
CA CYS A 535 -26.06 -31.56 27.03
C CYS A 535 -25.04 -31.67 25.87
N PRO A 536 -23.97 -30.83 25.83
CA PRO A 536 -23.94 -29.37 25.68
C PRO A 536 -22.92 -28.91 24.60
N ASN A 537 -22.81 -27.60 24.37
CA ASN A 537 -21.80 -26.91 23.55
C ASN A 537 -20.35 -27.37 23.79
N GLU A 538 -19.65 -27.87 22.75
CA GLU A 538 -18.18 -27.74 22.58
C GLU A 538 -17.80 -27.92 21.09
N PHE A 539 -17.89 -26.85 20.30
CA PHE A 539 -17.44 -26.80 18.90
C PHE A 539 -15.98 -26.35 18.81
N ALA A 540 -15.11 -27.08 19.52
CA ALA A 540 -13.67 -26.93 19.47
C ALA A 540 -13.01 -28.32 19.49
N LYS A 541 -13.06 -29.06 18.37
CA LYS A 541 -11.99 -29.99 17.96
C LYS A 541 -12.22 -30.54 16.55
N LEU A 542 -11.17 -30.31 15.75
CA LEU A 542 -10.82 -30.90 14.46
C LEU A 542 -11.31 -32.35 14.21
N MET A 543 -11.80 -32.54 12.97
CA MET A 543 -11.48 -33.63 12.02
C MET A 543 -11.84 -35.08 12.35
N GLN A 544 -12.73 -35.66 11.52
CA GLN A 544 -12.87 -37.07 11.03
C GLN A 544 -14.36 -37.25 10.69
N SER A 545 -14.86 -37.76 9.57
CA SER A 545 -14.31 -38.62 8.51
C SER A 545 -15.18 -38.48 7.24
N SER A 546 -14.62 -38.98 6.15
CA SER A 546 -15.11 -39.03 4.77
C SER A 546 -16.41 -39.82 4.56
N LYS A 547 -17.16 -39.48 3.49
CA LYS A 547 -17.72 -40.46 2.54
C LYS A 547 -18.08 -39.84 1.18
N ILE A 548 -17.82 -40.68 0.18
CA ILE A 548 -17.70 -40.47 -1.27
C ILE A 548 -19.06 -40.39 -1.97
N GLY A 549 -19.12 -39.68 -3.10
CA GLY A 549 -20.22 -39.76 -4.07
C GLY A 549 -19.87 -39.14 -5.43
N VAL A 550 -19.45 -39.97 -6.37
CA VAL A 550 -19.11 -39.70 -7.78
C VAL A 550 -20.35 -39.38 -8.62
N GLY A 551 -20.26 -38.48 -9.61
CA GLY A 551 -21.35 -38.24 -10.56
C GLY A 551 -21.08 -37.23 -11.69
N ASN A 552 -20.58 -37.76 -12.79
CA ASN A 552 -20.24 -37.23 -14.13
C ASN A 552 -21.14 -36.20 -14.87
N LYS A 553 -20.45 -35.45 -15.77
CA LYS A 553 -20.80 -34.95 -17.13
C LYS A 553 -21.72 -33.74 -17.34
N GLY A 554 -21.27 -32.80 -18.19
CA GLY A 554 -22.14 -31.83 -18.88
C GLY A 554 -21.40 -30.69 -19.59
N THR A 555 -21.33 -30.75 -20.92
CA THR A 555 -20.64 -29.84 -21.85
C THR A 555 -21.39 -28.54 -22.19
N THR A 556 -20.59 -27.56 -22.65
CA THR A 556 -20.82 -26.55 -23.72
C THR A 556 -21.56 -25.20 -23.51
N LYS A 557 -20.87 -24.19 -24.09
CA LYS A 557 -21.31 -23.00 -24.86
C LYS A 557 -21.49 -21.64 -24.14
N SER A 558 -20.48 -20.82 -24.43
CA SER A 558 -20.54 -19.39 -24.78
C SER A 558 -21.90 -18.89 -25.29
N ARG A 559 -22.36 -17.77 -24.72
CA ARG A 559 -23.06 -16.73 -25.46
C ARG A 559 -23.01 -15.41 -24.68
N LEU A 560 -22.33 -14.44 -25.29
CA LEU A 560 -22.49 -13.00 -25.08
C LEU A 560 -23.95 -12.59 -25.30
N TYR A 561 -24.45 -11.72 -24.43
CA TYR A 561 -25.41 -10.69 -24.80
C TYR A 561 -25.15 -9.44 -23.96
N GLU A 562 -24.81 -8.37 -24.67
CA GLU A 562 -25.10 -7.00 -24.27
C GLU A 562 -26.60 -6.85 -24.02
N THR A 563 -26.98 -6.04 -23.04
CA THR A 563 -28.33 -5.50 -23.01
C THR A 563 -28.29 -4.06 -22.55
N ALA A 564 -28.79 -3.21 -23.45
CA ALA A 564 -28.95 -1.78 -23.32
C ALA A 564 -29.87 -1.43 -22.15
N TRP A 565 -29.59 -0.26 -21.58
CA TRP A 565 -30.36 0.35 -20.52
C TRP A 565 -31.65 0.91 -21.14
N SER A 566 -32.80 0.41 -20.69
CA SER A 566 -34.10 1.05 -20.89
C SER A 566 -34.58 1.57 -19.54
N ASP A 567 -34.65 2.90 -19.43
CA ASP A 567 -35.43 3.59 -18.40
C ASP A 567 -36.91 3.32 -18.65
N GLU A 568 -37.49 2.37 -17.92
CA GLU A 568 -38.94 2.30 -17.70
C GLU A 568 -39.23 2.10 -16.21
N SER A 569 -40.01 3.02 -15.68
CA SER A 569 -40.43 3.13 -14.29
C SER A 569 -41.52 2.12 -13.96
N ASP A 570 -41.12 0.94 -13.47
CA ASP A 570 -42.02 0.00 -12.79
C ASP A 570 -42.04 0.31 -11.28
N GLU A 571 -42.88 1.26 -10.87
CA GLU A 571 -43.29 1.36 -9.46
C GLU A 571 -44.26 0.21 -9.14
N GLU A 572 -43.71 -0.97 -8.83
CA GLU A 572 -44.46 -2.03 -8.19
C GLU A 572 -45.09 -1.50 -6.89
N ASN A 573 -46.37 -1.79 -6.71
CA ASN A 573 -47.22 -1.36 -5.61
C ASN A 573 -46.78 -2.02 -4.27
N ASP A 574 -45.69 -1.52 -3.69
CA ASP A 574 -45.02 -2.09 -2.52
C ASP A 574 -45.47 -1.36 -1.23
N SER A 575 -46.68 -1.71 -0.79
CA SER A 575 -47.25 -1.23 0.48
C SER A 575 -46.32 -1.57 1.66
N PHE A 576 -46.16 -0.63 2.60
CA PHE A 576 -45.26 -0.74 3.77
C PHE A 576 -45.43 -2.03 4.59
N LEU A 577 -46.63 -2.64 4.57
CA LEU A 577 -46.96 -3.85 5.31
C LEU A 577 -47.52 -4.89 4.33
N VAL A 578 -46.64 -5.73 3.76
CA VAL A 578 -47.09 -6.91 2.97
C VAL A 578 -47.76 -7.89 3.93
N THR A 579 -49.09 -7.83 4.00
CA THR A 579 -49.90 -8.69 4.86
C THR A 579 -49.76 -10.13 4.40
N ARG A 580 -48.92 -10.92 5.07
CA ARG A 580 -49.11 -12.38 5.07
C ARG A 580 -50.30 -12.65 5.98
N MET A 581 -51.50 -12.76 5.39
CA MET A 581 -52.64 -13.30 6.12
C MET A 581 -52.25 -14.69 6.63
N ARG A 582 -52.13 -14.80 7.95
CA ARG A 582 -51.92 -16.05 8.67
C ARG A 582 -53.31 -16.48 9.10
N GLU A 583 -53.82 -17.56 8.51
CA GLU A 583 -55.03 -18.20 9.03
C GLU A 583 -54.70 -18.76 10.42
N ASP A 584 -55.45 -18.32 11.43
CA ASP A 584 -55.34 -18.81 12.81
C ASP A 584 -55.87 -20.24 12.90
N PRO A 585 -55.08 -21.22 13.39
CA PRO A 585 -55.66 -22.46 13.88
C PRO A 585 -56.09 -22.25 15.34
N GLU A 586 -57.39 -22.36 15.61
CA GLU A 586 -57.92 -22.52 16.96
C GLU A 586 -57.25 -23.71 17.65
N GLY A 587 -56.64 -23.50 18.83
CA GLY A 587 -56.28 -24.62 19.71
C GLY A 587 -55.18 -24.38 20.74
N SER A 588 -55.60 -24.30 22.01
CA SER A 588 -54.84 -24.62 23.23
C SER A 588 -53.73 -23.67 23.67
N ILE A 589 -54.11 -22.75 24.56
CA ILE A 589 -53.21 -21.93 25.37
C ILE A 589 -52.63 -22.79 26.49
N ARG A 590 -51.30 -22.95 26.54
CA ARG A 590 -50.57 -23.25 27.77
C ARG A 590 -50.03 -21.92 28.33
N PRO A 591 -50.07 -21.69 29.66
CA PRO A 591 -49.58 -20.45 30.24
C PRO A 591 -48.05 -20.44 30.15
N VAL A 592 -47.51 -19.50 29.37
CA VAL A 592 -46.10 -19.12 29.38
C VAL A 592 -45.96 -17.99 30.39
N THR A 593 -45.08 -18.19 31.36
CA THR A 593 -44.68 -17.17 32.33
C THR A 593 -44.04 -16.00 31.58
N THR A 594 -44.76 -14.89 31.50
CA THR A 594 -44.28 -13.65 30.88
C THR A 594 -43.22 -13.03 31.78
N CYS A 595 -41.98 -12.93 31.28
CA CYS A 595 -41.02 -11.96 31.79
C CYS A 595 -41.58 -10.56 31.52
N ASP A 596 -41.62 -9.74 32.56
CA ASP A 596 -42.27 -8.43 32.57
C ASP A 596 -41.44 -7.41 31.77
N ALA A 597 -41.68 -7.35 30.46
CA ALA A 597 -41.09 -6.37 29.56
C ALA A 597 -41.56 -4.93 29.87
N ALA A 598 -42.57 -4.75 30.74
CA ALA A 598 -43.06 -3.43 31.13
C ALA A 598 -42.01 -2.61 31.91
N HIS A 599 -41.05 -3.26 32.57
CA HIS A 599 -40.04 -2.56 33.36
C HIS A 599 -38.99 -1.81 32.50
N TYR A 600 -38.78 -2.20 31.23
CA TYR A 600 -37.80 -1.57 30.35
C TYR A 600 -38.31 -0.31 29.61
N TYR A 601 -39.63 -0.07 29.59
CA TYR A 601 -40.22 1.10 28.92
C TYR A 601 -40.40 2.32 29.86
N GLY A 602 -39.97 2.23 31.12
CA GLY A 602 -40.24 3.24 32.16
C GLY A 602 -39.35 4.49 32.16
N GLN A 603 -38.59 4.78 31.10
CA GLN A 603 -37.75 5.99 31.01
C GLN A 603 -38.03 6.87 29.77
N SER A 604 -39.11 6.61 29.03
CA SER A 604 -39.56 7.56 28.02
C SER A 604 -40.20 8.75 28.71
N THR A 605 -39.65 9.95 28.51
CA THR A 605 -40.28 11.21 28.92
C THR A 605 -41.75 11.21 28.51
N ASP A 606 -42.67 11.46 29.44
CA ASP A 606 -44.13 11.55 29.23
C ASP A 606 -44.49 12.73 28.29
N LYS A 607 -44.03 12.68 27.04
CA LYS A 607 -44.52 13.55 25.99
C LYS A 607 -45.91 13.03 25.64
N THR A 608 -46.93 13.79 26.02
CA THR A 608 -48.31 13.54 25.59
C THR A 608 -48.67 14.57 24.52
N LEU A 609 -49.39 14.13 23.49
CA LEU A 609 -49.75 14.98 22.35
C LEU A 609 -51.27 15.16 22.33
N ILE A 610 -51.74 16.41 22.25
CA ILE A 610 -53.18 16.71 22.32
C ILE A 610 -53.76 16.75 20.89
N LEU A 611 -54.87 16.04 20.66
CA LEU A 611 -55.55 16.02 19.37
C LEU A 611 -55.91 17.45 18.94
N GLY A 612 -55.59 17.80 17.70
CA GLY A 612 -55.88 19.10 17.10
C GLY A 612 -54.94 20.24 17.50
N SER A 613 -54.02 20.04 18.45
CA SER A 613 -53.02 21.07 18.77
C SER A 613 -52.04 21.27 17.62
N GLU A 614 -51.52 22.49 17.46
CA GLU A 614 -50.47 22.80 16.49
C GLU A 614 -49.11 22.24 16.94
N VAL A 615 -48.25 21.89 15.99
CA VAL A 615 -46.87 21.46 16.23
C VAL A 615 -45.89 22.59 15.90
N GLU A 616 -44.80 22.71 16.66
CA GLU A 616 -43.82 23.80 16.50
C GLU A 616 -42.83 23.60 15.33
N PHE A 617 -42.89 22.45 14.65
CA PHE A 617 -41.97 22.08 13.58
C PHE A 617 -42.71 21.75 12.28
N GLU A 618 -42.06 22.08 11.15
CA GLU A 618 -42.57 21.87 9.79
C GLU A 618 -41.71 20.86 9.03
N ASN A 619 -42.10 20.50 7.81
CA ASN A 619 -41.26 19.70 6.92
C ASN A 619 -39.97 20.47 6.59
N ASP A 620 -38.83 19.92 6.98
CA ASP A 620 -37.52 20.54 6.78
C ASP A 620 -36.43 19.49 6.50
N SER A 621 -35.15 19.84 6.65
CA SER A 621 -34.04 18.92 6.41
C SER A 621 -33.90 17.78 7.44
N THR A 622 -34.65 17.85 8.54
CA THR A 622 -34.59 16.96 9.71
C THR A 622 -35.96 16.40 10.12
N HIS A 623 -37.07 16.90 9.58
CA HIS A 623 -38.41 16.49 9.93
C HIS A 623 -39.25 16.21 8.68
N GLU A 624 -39.93 15.07 8.68
CA GLU A 624 -40.90 14.70 7.64
C GLU A 624 -42.24 14.35 8.29
N LEU A 625 -43.28 15.12 7.97
CA LEU A 625 -44.63 15.03 8.50
C LEU A 625 -45.54 14.32 7.49
N ARG A 626 -46.12 13.20 7.91
CA ARG A 626 -47.04 12.38 7.11
C ARG A 626 -48.44 12.38 7.72
N PRO A 627 -49.43 13.06 7.09
CA PRO A 627 -50.79 13.18 7.62
C PRO A 627 -51.66 11.94 7.35
N ASN A 628 -51.05 10.82 6.94
CA ASN A 628 -51.77 9.63 6.54
C ASN A 628 -52.49 9.01 7.76
N LYS A 629 -53.83 8.99 7.74
CA LYS A 629 -54.68 8.31 8.73
C LYS A 629 -54.47 6.79 8.81
N SER A 630 -53.67 6.22 7.91
CA SER A 630 -53.43 4.79 7.80
C SER A 630 -52.00 4.59 7.31
N ILE A 631 -51.17 3.98 8.17
CA ILE A 631 -49.76 3.73 7.88
C ILE A 631 -49.59 2.73 6.72
N PHE A 632 -50.57 1.83 6.53
CA PHE A 632 -50.60 0.81 5.48
C PHE A 632 -50.54 1.36 4.05
N LYS A 633 -50.88 2.64 3.85
CA LYS A 633 -50.91 3.29 2.53
C LYS A 633 -49.60 3.95 2.13
N VAL A 634 -48.62 4.01 3.04
CA VAL A 634 -47.35 4.67 2.75
C VAL A 634 -46.43 3.69 2.00
N SER A 635 -45.70 4.18 1.00
CA SER A 635 -44.72 3.35 0.29
C SER A 635 -43.43 3.26 1.12
N SER A 636 -42.95 2.04 1.33
CA SER A 636 -41.65 1.81 1.97
C SER A 636 -40.47 2.37 1.17
N ALA A 637 -40.62 2.55 -0.15
CA ALA A 637 -39.59 3.18 -0.97
C ALA A 637 -39.43 4.68 -0.67
N ILE A 638 -40.55 5.37 -0.37
CA ILE A 638 -40.54 6.79 -0.03
C ILE A 638 -39.90 6.99 1.34
N ILE A 639 -40.27 6.18 2.33
CA ILE A 639 -39.67 6.23 3.67
C ILE A 639 -38.17 5.93 3.59
N ALA A 640 -37.77 4.90 2.82
CA ALA A 640 -36.35 4.60 2.60
C ALA A 640 -35.59 5.77 1.96
N LYS A 641 -36.17 6.48 1.00
CA LYS A 641 -35.58 7.70 0.40
C LYS A 641 -35.33 8.78 1.44
N HIS A 642 -36.29 9.03 2.32
CA HIS A 642 -36.16 10.03 3.38
C HIS A 642 -35.12 9.64 4.42
N VAL A 643 -35.12 8.37 4.85
CA VAL A 643 -34.07 7.83 5.72
C VAL A 643 -32.68 8.01 5.08
N CYS A 644 -32.51 7.66 3.81
CA CYS A 644 -31.25 7.90 3.11
C CYS A 644 -30.88 9.38 3.07
N GLY A 645 -31.84 10.27 2.84
CA GLY A 645 -31.63 11.72 2.89
C GLY A 645 -31.10 12.19 4.24
N PHE A 646 -31.73 11.75 5.34
CA PHE A 646 -31.31 12.09 6.70
C PHE A 646 -29.92 11.55 7.02
N LEU A 647 -29.64 10.29 6.70
CA LEU A 647 -28.31 9.69 6.92
C LEU A 647 -27.23 10.41 6.10
N ASN A 648 -27.47 10.66 4.81
CA ASN A 648 -26.50 11.31 3.92
C ASN A 648 -26.27 12.80 4.22
N SER A 649 -27.22 13.45 4.91
CA SER A 649 -27.07 14.83 5.36
C SER A 649 -26.17 14.97 6.59
N GLY A 650 -25.95 13.87 7.33
CA GLY A 650 -25.25 13.88 8.61
C GLY A 650 -26.03 14.44 9.80
N LYS A 651 -27.24 14.96 9.56
CA LYS A 651 -28.05 15.63 10.59
C LYS A 651 -29.00 14.70 11.33
N GLY A 652 -29.20 13.48 10.83
CA GLY A 652 -30.29 12.63 11.28
C GLY A 652 -31.66 13.23 10.94
N GLY A 653 -32.72 12.73 11.58
CA GLY A 653 -34.05 13.30 11.42
C GLY A 653 -35.16 12.41 11.95
N SER A 654 -36.40 12.90 11.91
CA SER A 654 -37.60 12.21 12.37
C SER A 654 -38.68 12.18 11.30
N ILE A 655 -39.29 11.01 11.10
CA ILE A 655 -40.47 10.84 10.24
C ILE A 655 -41.68 10.61 11.14
N TYR A 656 -42.63 11.55 11.14
CA TYR A 656 -43.84 11.51 11.95
C TYR A 656 -45.03 11.04 11.13
N PHE A 657 -45.79 10.09 11.66
CA PHE A 657 -47.07 9.64 11.11
C PHE A 657 -48.22 10.11 11.99
N GLY A 658 -49.24 10.71 11.38
CA GLY A 658 -50.39 11.29 12.07
C GLY A 658 -50.23 12.76 12.43
N ILE A 659 -49.31 13.47 11.77
CA ILE A 659 -49.10 14.93 11.93
C ILE A 659 -49.19 15.60 10.56
N ARG A 660 -49.88 16.75 10.48
CA ARG A 660 -49.91 17.63 9.30
C ARG A 660 -49.28 18.99 9.62
N SER A 661 -50.10 19.87 10.19
CA SER A 661 -49.74 21.08 10.94
C SER A 661 -50.34 21.02 12.35
N THR A 662 -51.32 20.12 12.53
CA THR A 662 -51.93 19.74 13.78
C THR A 662 -51.80 18.25 14.02
N ILE A 663 -51.89 17.85 15.29
CA ILE A 663 -51.81 16.47 15.73
C ILE A 663 -53.12 15.77 15.39
N GLN A 664 -53.06 14.71 14.58
CA GLN A 664 -54.23 13.91 14.19
C GLN A 664 -54.18 12.51 14.80
N GLY A 665 -52.98 11.95 14.97
CA GLY A 665 -52.79 10.57 15.37
C GLY A 665 -53.13 9.58 14.26
N VAL A 666 -52.76 8.32 14.50
CA VAL A 666 -53.11 7.17 13.68
C VAL A 666 -53.62 6.07 14.59
N GLU A 667 -54.69 5.39 14.16
CA GLU A 667 -55.21 4.22 14.86
C GLU A 667 -54.25 3.04 14.64
N LEU A 668 -53.62 2.58 15.73
CA LEU A 668 -52.67 1.48 15.76
C LEU A 668 -52.95 0.57 16.95
N LYS A 669 -53.48 -0.62 16.67
CA LYS A 669 -53.59 -1.68 17.68
C LYS A 669 -52.21 -2.23 18.00
N ARG A 670 -52.11 -3.03 19.07
CA ARG A 670 -50.86 -3.71 19.44
C ARG A 670 -50.20 -4.43 18.26
N ASN A 671 -50.98 -5.24 17.51
CA ASN A 671 -50.46 -5.97 16.36
C ASN A 671 -49.98 -5.04 15.24
N ASP A 672 -50.62 -3.88 15.06
CA ASP A 672 -50.25 -2.90 14.03
C ASP A 672 -48.94 -2.20 14.40
N ARG A 673 -48.71 -1.90 15.69
CA ARG A 673 -47.43 -1.37 16.19
C ARG A 673 -46.30 -2.38 16.02
N ASP A 674 -46.54 -3.65 16.35
CA ASP A 674 -45.53 -4.69 16.18
C ASP A 674 -45.19 -4.88 14.69
N GLU A 675 -46.18 -4.94 13.80
CA GLU A 675 -45.94 -5.09 12.36
C GLU A 675 -45.32 -3.83 11.75
N PHE A 676 -45.69 -2.62 12.20
CA PHE A 676 -45.05 -1.38 11.78
C PHE A 676 -43.55 -1.39 12.09
N ARG A 677 -43.18 -1.72 13.32
CA ARG A 677 -41.76 -1.80 13.71
C ARG A 677 -41.01 -2.84 12.90
N LEU A 678 -41.57 -4.04 12.75
CA LEU A 678 -40.95 -5.09 11.92
C LEU A 678 -40.77 -4.66 10.47
N SER A 679 -41.70 -3.88 9.91
CA SER A 679 -41.55 -3.35 8.56
C SER A 679 -40.52 -2.24 8.43
N VAL A 680 -40.37 -1.38 9.45
CA VAL A 680 -39.25 -0.44 9.51
C VAL A 680 -37.94 -1.23 9.52
N ASP A 681 -37.81 -2.25 10.38
CA ASP A 681 -36.61 -3.09 10.46
C ASP A 681 -36.29 -3.78 9.13
N ARG A 682 -37.31 -4.37 8.47
CA ARG A 682 -37.17 -4.98 7.14
C ARG A 682 -36.74 -3.94 6.10
N MET A 683 -37.35 -2.76 6.09
CA MET A 683 -37.01 -1.69 5.15
C MET A 683 -35.55 -1.23 5.34
N MET A 684 -35.11 -1.04 6.58
CA MET A 684 -33.72 -0.66 6.92
C MET A 684 -32.72 -1.72 6.48
N CYS A 685 -33.08 -3.00 6.55
CA CYS A 685 -32.23 -4.12 6.14
C CYS A 685 -32.21 -4.37 4.62
N ASP A 686 -33.38 -4.31 3.98
CA ASP A 686 -33.59 -4.83 2.63
C ASP A 686 -33.57 -3.73 1.56
N LYS A 687 -33.90 -2.47 1.92
CA LYS A 687 -34.06 -1.37 0.95
C LYS A 687 -32.96 -0.31 1.01
N VAL A 688 -32.33 -0.11 2.17
CA VAL A 688 -31.23 0.85 2.35
C VAL A 688 -29.89 0.11 2.28
N SER A 689 -28.96 0.64 1.48
CA SER A 689 -27.61 0.08 1.33
C SER A 689 -26.54 1.14 1.59
N PRO A 690 -25.57 0.91 2.50
CA PRO A 690 -25.44 -0.24 3.40
C PRO A 690 -26.61 -0.30 4.42
N CYS A 691 -26.84 -1.51 4.94
CA CYS A 691 -27.91 -1.79 5.92
C CYS A 691 -27.75 -0.91 7.17
N VAL A 692 -28.86 -0.34 7.63
CA VAL A 692 -28.91 0.54 8.80
C VAL A 692 -29.11 -0.30 10.06
N LEU A 693 -28.20 -0.17 11.03
CA LEU A 693 -28.25 -0.93 12.28
C LEU A 693 -29.33 -0.39 13.23
N HIS A 694 -29.87 -1.24 14.09
CA HIS A 694 -30.87 -0.86 15.12
C HIS A 694 -30.33 0.18 16.12
N SER A 695 -29.02 0.36 16.22
CA SER A 695 -28.41 1.44 17.01
C SER A 695 -28.62 2.81 16.36
N MET A 696 -28.81 2.88 15.04
CA MET A 696 -28.87 4.10 14.23
C MET A 696 -30.29 4.63 14.02
N PHE A 697 -31.31 3.91 14.46
CA PHE A 697 -32.70 4.39 14.41
C PHE A 697 -33.52 3.89 15.60
N ASP A 698 -34.65 4.53 15.85
CA ASP A 698 -35.66 4.06 16.79
C ASP A 698 -37.06 4.31 16.27
N VAL A 699 -38.05 3.59 16.81
CA VAL A 699 -39.47 3.76 16.51
C VAL A 699 -40.21 4.01 17.81
N ILE A 700 -40.73 5.23 17.96
CA ILE A 700 -41.46 5.70 19.15
C ILE A 700 -42.94 5.81 18.84
N TYR A 701 -43.79 5.45 19.80
CA TYR A 701 -45.23 5.62 19.72
C TYR A 701 -45.69 6.55 20.85
N THR A 702 -46.16 7.74 20.48
CA THR A 702 -46.61 8.74 21.44
C THR A 702 -48.15 8.75 21.49
N PRO A 703 -48.78 8.54 22.65
CA PRO A 703 -50.24 8.49 22.75
C PRO A 703 -50.86 9.86 22.48
N VAL A 704 -51.98 9.87 21.74
CA VAL A 704 -52.77 11.07 21.49
C VAL A 704 -53.87 11.20 22.53
N MET A 705 -53.96 12.37 23.15
CA MET A 705 -54.91 12.72 24.19
C MET A 705 -56.03 13.57 23.59
N GLU A 706 -57.26 13.35 24.02
CA GLU A 706 -58.40 14.21 23.73
C GLU A 706 -58.83 14.92 25.02
N ARG A 707 -59.30 16.16 24.90
CA ARG A 707 -59.88 16.87 26.03
C ARG A 707 -61.32 16.43 26.19
N ASP A 708 -61.65 15.80 27.32
CA ASP A 708 -63.02 15.42 27.64
C ASP A 708 -63.86 16.68 27.94
N GLU A 709 -64.85 16.95 27.10
CA GLU A 709 -65.74 18.11 27.20
C GLU A 709 -66.48 18.19 28.55
N ASN A 710 -66.67 17.05 29.24
CA ASN A 710 -67.43 17.00 30.49
C ASN A 710 -66.57 17.21 31.74
N THR A 711 -65.29 16.86 31.69
CA THR A 711 -64.39 16.87 32.86
C THR A 711 -63.21 17.83 32.72
N ASP A 712 -62.99 18.40 31.53
CA ASP A 712 -61.81 19.20 31.15
C ASP A 712 -60.47 18.49 31.43
N THR A 713 -60.51 17.15 31.57
CA THR A 713 -59.31 16.31 31.74
C THR A 713 -58.85 15.74 30.41
N LEU A 714 -57.54 15.51 30.28
CA LEU A 714 -56.95 14.88 29.11
C LEU A 714 -57.06 13.35 29.24
N VAL A 715 -57.77 12.73 28.33
CA VAL A 715 -57.97 11.28 28.29
C VAL A 715 -57.26 10.71 27.05
N PRO A 716 -56.45 9.64 27.18
CA PRO A 716 -55.82 9.00 26.02
C PRO A 716 -56.89 8.39 25.11
N ILE A 717 -56.81 8.69 23.82
CA ILE A 717 -57.66 8.04 22.82
C ILE A 717 -57.14 6.62 22.64
N LYS A 718 -58.03 5.64 22.85
CA LYS A 718 -57.66 4.22 22.76
C LYS A 718 -57.09 3.89 21.38
N ASP A 719 -55.97 3.17 21.38
CA ASP A 719 -55.27 2.73 20.17
C ASP A 719 -54.88 3.88 19.21
N HIS A 720 -54.79 5.13 19.68
CA HIS A 720 -54.42 6.29 18.86
C HIS A 720 -53.05 6.86 19.23
N PHE A 721 -52.13 6.85 18.27
CA PHE A 721 -50.74 7.23 18.48
C PHE A 721 -50.19 8.08 17.33
N VAL A 722 -49.25 8.95 17.64
CA VAL A 722 -48.27 9.43 16.65
C VAL A 722 -47.12 8.43 16.63
N ALA A 723 -46.83 7.86 15.46
CA ALA A 723 -45.66 7.01 15.27
C ALA A 723 -44.51 7.86 14.74
N GLU A 724 -43.34 7.73 15.35
CA GLU A 724 -42.13 8.47 14.98
C GLU A 724 -41.01 7.47 14.64
N ILE A 725 -40.43 7.59 13.45
CA ILE A 725 -39.17 6.92 13.12
C ILE A 725 -38.06 7.95 13.31
N ILE A 726 -37.20 7.73 14.30
CA ILE A 726 -36.04 8.57 14.58
C ILE A 726 -34.83 7.97 13.91
N VAL A 727 -34.15 8.74 13.07
CA VAL A 727 -32.86 8.41 12.45
C VAL A 727 -31.79 9.22 13.16
N LYS A 728 -30.83 8.53 13.78
CA LYS A 728 -29.74 9.20 14.50
C LYS A 728 -28.72 9.77 13.52
N THR A 729 -27.97 10.76 13.96
CA THR A 729 -26.80 11.28 13.25
C THR A 729 -25.76 10.18 13.08
N VAL A 730 -25.32 9.95 11.85
CA VAL A 730 -24.24 9.02 11.50
C VAL A 730 -23.04 9.80 10.95
N SER A 731 -21.88 9.14 10.82
CA SER A 731 -20.70 9.76 10.22
C SER A 731 -20.99 10.22 8.78
N ASN A 732 -20.54 11.42 8.41
CA ASN A 732 -20.73 12.00 7.07
C ASN A 732 -19.99 11.23 5.96
N SER A 733 -19.20 10.22 6.34
CA SER A 733 -18.35 9.43 5.47
C SER A 733 -19.14 8.37 4.68
N ILE A 734 -20.25 7.86 5.21
CA ILE A 734 -21.00 6.76 4.58
C ILE A 734 -22.14 7.33 3.73
N MET A 735 -22.22 6.91 2.47
CA MET A 735 -23.33 7.29 1.59
C MET A 735 -24.30 6.10 1.45
N HIS A 736 -25.52 6.31 1.93
CA HIS A 736 -26.63 5.37 1.85
C HIS A 736 -27.43 5.57 0.57
N THR A 737 -27.71 4.48 -0.14
CA THR A 737 -28.49 4.43 -1.38
C THR A 737 -29.74 3.58 -1.20
N VAL A 738 -30.77 3.86 -2.01
CA VAL A 738 -31.99 3.05 -2.08
C VAL A 738 -31.89 2.13 -3.30
N LYS A 739 -31.75 0.81 -3.07
CA LYS A 739 -31.52 -0.24 -4.09
C LYS A 739 -30.25 -0.04 -4.96
N GLY A 740 -29.59 -1.16 -5.28
CA GLY A 740 -28.44 -1.22 -6.21
C GLY A 740 -27.29 -2.11 -5.72
N GLY A 741 -27.19 -2.36 -4.42
CA GLY A 741 -26.09 -3.14 -3.83
C GLY A 741 -24.72 -2.43 -3.88
N GLU A 742 -24.68 -1.25 -4.50
CA GLU A 742 -23.52 -0.38 -4.57
C GLU A 742 -23.47 0.46 -3.29
N CYS A 743 -22.40 0.28 -2.52
CA CYS A 743 -22.11 1.11 -1.37
C CYS A 743 -21.12 2.18 -1.79
N PHE A 744 -21.37 3.41 -1.38
CA PHE A 744 -20.45 4.52 -1.65
C PHE A 744 -19.92 5.04 -0.32
N TYR A 745 -18.63 5.31 -0.28
CA TYR A 745 -18.00 5.94 0.87
C TYR A 745 -17.27 7.19 0.40
N ARG A 746 -17.46 8.26 1.15
CA ARG A 746 -16.91 9.57 0.89
C ARG A 746 -15.59 9.71 1.64
N PHE A 747 -14.51 9.65 0.89
CA PHE A 747 -13.17 10.04 1.31
C PHE A 747 -12.97 11.53 1.01
N GLY A 748 -13.56 12.39 1.84
CA GLY A 748 -13.39 13.85 1.75
C GLY A 748 -14.13 14.41 0.54
N ALA A 749 -13.38 14.93 -0.44
CA ALA A 749 -13.93 15.38 -1.72
C ALA A 749 -14.21 14.23 -2.71
N HIS A 750 -13.67 13.04 -2.44
CA HIS A 750 -13.79 11.89 -3.33
C HIS A 750 -14.85 10.91 -2.84
N THR A 751 -15.61 10.33 -3.78
CA THR A 751 -16.57 9.27 -3.48
C THR A 751 -16.09 8.00 -4.18
N SER A 752 -15.88 6.94 -3.41
CA SER A 752 -15.43 5.65 -3.91
C SER A 752 -16.54 4.63 -3.77
N GLN A 753 -16.76 3.85 -4.83
CA GLN A 753 -17.65 2.69 -4.79
C GLN A 753 -16.92 1.52 -4.12
N LEU A 754 -17.54 0.97 -3.08
CA LEU A 754 -17.05 -0.14 -2.30
C LEU A 754 -18.04 -1.31 -2.34
N SER A 755 -17.53 -2.52 -2.22
CA SER A 755 -18.39 -3.68 -1.97
C SER A 755 -19.02 -3.59 -0.58
N ALA A 756 -20.17 -4.25 -0.39
CA ALA A 756 -20.83 -4.31 0.92
C ALA A 756 -19.93 -4.87 2.04
N GLN A 757 -18.95 -5.74 1.71
CA GLN A 757 -18.02 -6.29 2.69
C GLN A 757 -16.94 -5.28 3.09
N GLU A 758 -16.33 -4.60 2.11
CA GLU A 758 -15.38 -3.51 2.36
C GLU A 758 -16.06 -2.41 3.17
N MET A 759 -17.32 -2.11 2.86
CA MET A 759 -18.06 -1.10 3.59
C MET A 759 -18.30 -1.46 5.05
N ARG A 760 -18.67 -2.71 5.33
CA ARG A 760 -18.79 -3.19 6.71
C ARG A 760 -17.47 -3.11 7.48
N GLN A 761 -16.35 -3.44 6.84
CA GLN A 761 -15.04 -3.34 7.49
C GLN A 761 -14.71 -1.89 7.86
N LEU A 762 -14.96 -0.94 6.96
CA LEU A 762 -14.76 0.47 7.26
C LEU A 762 -15.67 0.99 8.37
N ILE A 763 -16.96 0.59 8.39
CA ILE A 763 -17.89 0.93 9.47
C ILE A 763 -17.37 0.39 10.80
N ILE A 764 -16.92 -0.87 10.82
CA ILE A 764 -16.33 -1.48 12.03
C ILE A 764 -15.11 -0.69 12.47
N PHE A 765 -14.22 -0.30 11.56
CA PHE A 765 -13.05 0.51 11.91
C PHE A 765 -13.42 1.89 12.47
N GLU A 766 -14.42 2.58 11.89
CA GLU A 766 -14.92 3.84 12.44
C GLU A 766 -15.53 3.66 13.84
N GLU A 767 -16.35 2.62 14.04
CA GLU A 767 -16.96 2.33 15.34
C GLU A 767 -15.91 1.92 16.40
N GLU A 768 -14.99 1.01 16.06
CA GLU A 768 -13.88 0.61 16.94
C GLU A 768 -13.05 1.81 17.38
N GLU A 769 -12.85 2.77 16.49
CA GLU A 769 -12.13 3.99 16.79
C GLU A 769 -12.91 4.92 17.73
N LEU A 770 -14.22 5.09 17.52
CA LEU A 770 -15.08 5.86 18.43
C LEU A 770 -15.06 5.31 19.86
N PHE A 771 -15.01 3.98 19.99
CA PHE A 771 -14.99 3.31 21.29
C PHE A 771 -13.59 2.98 21.81
N MET A 772 -12.52 3.27 21.05
CA MET A 772 -11.15 2.85 21.41
C MET A 772 -10.69 3.40 22.76
N GLU A 773 -11.05 4.64 23.09
CA GLU A 773 -10.65 5.24 24.36
C GLU A 773 -11.43 4.65 25.55
N GLU A 774 -12.72 4.34 25.35
CA GLU A 774 -13.53 3.62 26.33
C GLU A 774 -13.02 2.19 26.52
N ILE A 775 -12.66 1.49 25.43
CA ILE A 775 -12.05 0.15 25.48
C ILE A 775 -10.74 0.18 26.26
N LYS A 776 -9.87 1.18 26.04
CA LYS A 776 -8.63 1.33 26.81
C LYS A 776 -8.92 1.58 28.29
N GLN A 777 -9.87 2.46 28.60
CA GLN A 777 -10.25 2.75 29.98
C GLN A 777 -10.79 1.49 30.68
N LEU A 778 -11.73 0.78 30.05
CA LEU A 778 -12.27 -0.48 30.54
C LEU A 778 -11.18 -1.55 30.68
N SER A 779 -10.19 -1.57 29.80
CA SER A 779 -9.05 -2.49 29.88
C SER A 779 -8.15 -2.18 31.08
N LEU A 780 -7.89 -0.90 31.37
CA LEU A 780 -7.16 -0.46 32.56
C LEU A 780 -7.93 -0.77 33.84
N GLU A 781 -9.25 -0.55 33.86
CA GLU A 781 -10.12 -0.92 34.98
C GLU A 781 -10.11 -2.45 35.21
N LEU A 782 -10.12 -3.24 34.13
CA LEU A 782 -9.99 -4.70 34.19
C LEU A 782 -8.65 -5.16 34.72
N GLU A 783 -7.55 -4.49 34.38
CA GLU A 783 -6.22 -4.78 34.94
C GLU A 783 -6.16 -4.42 36.43
N HIS A 784 -6.74 -3.28 36.83
CA HIS A 784 -6.79 -2.87 38.22
C HIS A 784 -7.67 -3.79 39.09
N LEU A 785 -8.75 -4.35 38.53
CA LEU A 785 -9.58 -5.34 39.23
C LEU A 785 -8.92 -6.72 39.33
N LYS A 786 -7.88 -6.99 38.54
CA LYS A 786 -7.10 -8.24 38.59
C LYS A 786 -5.89 -8.15 39.53
N SER A 787 -5.44 -6.94 39.88
CA SER A 787 -4.42 -6.66 40.91
C SER A 787 -5.05 -6.60 42.29
#